data_AF-A0A7X9IDI3-F1
#
_entry.id   AF-A0A7X9IDI3-F1
#
_cell.length_a   1.000
_cell.length_b   1.000
_cell.length_c   1.000
_cell.angle_alpha   90.00
_cell.angle_beta   90.00
_cell.angle_gamma   90.00
#
_symmetry.space_group_name_H-M   'P 1'
#
loop_
_entity.id
_entity.type
_entity.pdbx_description
1 polymer ?
#
loop_
_entity_poly.entity_id
_entity_poly.type
_entity_poly.pdbx_seq_one_letter_code
_entity_poly.pdbx_strand_id
1 'polypeptide(L)'
;MVTRRETGRSGGQRILAAAVIVGVMVVAVIQLTAPDGAAQVKRGKRFATSGNCLSCHESSKFPGQVKHAPFEEKDCLSCHKPHGMVGMLRLKEDGAALCYLCHDKPGLGLERPVVHQPAAKGQCTVCHNPHAGQDQGILAKPMPELCFTCHDRTEFDRQHRHKPLDKGCFACHETHGGDHPGLLVKDRNDLCRDCHAPDEAAFVKAHSGYPVQEAACTMCHSAHTSDKPNLLTVSVHAPVEGLQCDGCHQPPGSEKPFALTAEGGALCLTCHEIDTDDGHPPVVEGQCLTCHDPHGSGRKMLLAKPANVLCLECHDDVAGQTAKSSSHAPAKQDCTLCHSGHGKLKTKLIAKDINTLCLDCHPTVKKSLATANTHPPAVDGSCLDCHTPHGSSFDRLTKTNRLDLCGECHDQTKRWMVQKDIHAPIKAGQCSECHDAHGSPQAGLLRGAPNALCLTCHKALVEGGEGMINHAPFEGQSCDACHTPHASDHKGLLSGPMNEVCGACHESIGGDTAAVSRHQPVLDGNCTGCHQPHRSAMAGLLLDKPNPLCLSCHDEIKQAMASGTVHAPLTDGDCLACHAPHSSRFTTLLTADVPGQCLTCHDGDESAFKAKHLQLSGSQIDCRKCHDPHAAKDAGMTLPVAHDPFTGGACDACHETAPEPLRQEGKR
;
A
#
# COMPACT_ATOMS: atom_id res chain seq x y z
N MET A 1 -7.55 -0.67 30.55
CA MET A 1 -6.16 -1.19 30.52
C MET A 1 -5.71 -1.26 29.06
N VAL A 2 -4.57 -0.74 28.57
CA VAL A 2 -3.22 -0.56 29.17
C VAL A 2 -2.62 -1.94 29.53
N THR A 3 -1.54 -2.47 28.96
CA THR A 3 -0.30 -1.95 28.29
C THR A 3 0.11 -2.88 27.10
N ARG A 4 0.88 -2.55 26.04
CA ARG A 4 1.96 -1.55 25.72
C ARG A 4 3.40 -2.09 25.95
N ARG A 5 4.36 -1.64 25.12
CA ARG A 5 5.86 -1.72 25.19
C ARG A 5 6.54 -2.99 24.63
N GLU A 6 7.74 -2.95 24.00
CA GLU A 6 9.02 -2.17 24.18
C GLU A 6 9.86 -2.57 25.43
N THR A 7 11.19 -2.35 25.55
CA THR A 7 12.24 -1.70 24.71
C THR A 7 13.21 -2.76 24.14
N GLY A 8 14.56 -2.73 24.05
CA GLY A 8 15.70 -1.82 24.39
C GLY A 8 17.00 -2.66 24.42
N ARG A 9 18.27 -2.26 24.13
CA ARG A 9 19.05 -1.04 23.79
C ARG A 9 20.17 -0.70 24.81
N SER A 10 21.42 -1.08 24.51
CA SER A 10 22.71 -0.41 24.88
C SER A 10 23.89 -1.17 24.23
N GLY A 11 25.12 -0.66 24.07
CA GLY A 11 25.69 0.68 24.27
C GLY A 11 27.24 0.68 24.14
N GLY A 12 27.86 1.82 23.80
CA GLY A 12 29.33 2.00 23.63
C GLY A 12 29.83 1.82 22.18
N GLN A 13 30.55 2.73 21.51
CA GLN A 13 31.80 3.49 21.80
C GLN A 13 33.09 2.67 21.67
N ARG A 14 34.21 3.16 21.08
CA ARG A 14 34.51 4.26 20.11
C ARG A 14 36.03 4.20 19.82
N ILE A 15 36.53 4.81 18.72
CA ILE A 15 37.95 5.29 18.55
C ILE A 15 39.02 4.16 18.43
N LEU A 16 40.09 4.19 17.62
CA LEU A 16 40.65 5.14 16.64
C LEU A 16 41.30 4.38 15.45
N ALA A 17 41.79 5.09 14.43
CA ALA A 17 42.30 4.57 13.15
C ALA A 17 43.84 4.44 13.07
N ALA A 18 44.37 3.72 12.05
CA ALA A 18 45.42 4.19 11.13
C ALA A 18 45.81 3.15 10.04
N ALA A 19 46.41 3.65 8.93
CA ALA A 19 47.22 3.01 7.86
C ALA A 19 47.21 1.46 7.70
N VAL A 20 46.81 0.86 6.57
CA VAL A 20 47.37 0.96 5.19
C VAL A 20 48.79 0.42 5.05
N ILE A 21 48.91 -0.79 4.49
CA ILE A 21 50.00 -1.30 3.62
C ILE A 21 49.37 -2.37 2.70
N VAL A 22 49.88 -2.53 1.48
CA VAL A 22 49.36 -3.45 0.45
C VAL A 22 50.30 -4.66 0.29
N GLY A 23 49.77 -5.89 0.26
CA GLY A 23 50.61 -7.08 0.02
C GLY A 23 49.91 -8.44 0.07
N VAL A 24 49.42 -8.91 -1.08
CA VAL A 24 49.35 -10.33 -1.55
C VAL A 24 48.95 -11.44 -0.53
N MET A 25 47.75 -12.01 -0.73
CA MET A 25 47.45 -13.45 -0.57
C MET A 25 46.67 -13.87 -1.82
N VAL A 26 47.01 -14.91 -2.60
CA VAL A 26 47.27 -16.33 -2.26
C VAL A 26 46.03 -16.99 -1.66
N VAL A 27 45.23 -17.61 -2.53
CA VAL A 27 44.06 -18.41 -2.14
C VAL A 27 44.55 -19.78 -1.63
N ALA A 28 44.46 -20.01 -0.33
CA ALA A 28 44.74 -21.31 0.29
C ALA A 28 43.71 -21.63 1.38
N VAL A 29 43.14 -22.82 1.29
CA VAL A 29 42.07 -23.34 2.16
C VAL A 29 42.52 -23.47 3.61
N ILE A 30 41.73 -22.97 4.55
CA ILE A 30 41.69 -23.46 5.94
C ILE A 30 40.23 -23.71 6.32
N GLN A 31 39.94 -24.89 6.88
CA GLN A 31 38.59 -25.23 7.33
C GLN A 31 38.27 -24.52 8.66
N LEU A 32 37.11 -23.86 8.72
CA LEU A 32 36.47 -23.52 9.99
C LEU A 32 35.49 -24.63 10.38
N THR A 33 35.91 -25.47 11.32
CA THR A 33 35.07 -26.49 11.95
C THR A 33 33.94 -25.82 12.74
N ALA A 34 32.70 -25.99 12.30
CA ALA A 34 31.54 -25.60 13.10
C ALA A 34 31.44 -26.51 14.35
N PRO A 35 31.16 -25.96 15.55
CA PRO A 35 30.91 -26.75 16.74
C PRO A 35 29.57 -27.49 16.65
N ASP A 36 29.40 -28.55 17.43
CA ASP A 36 28.31 -29.54 17.32
C ASP A 36 26.89 -29.00 17.56
N GLY A 37 26.32 -28.35 16.54
CA GLY A 37 24.90 -28.05 16.41
C GLY A 37 24.05 -29.28 16.09
N ALA A 38 24.21 -30.37 16.85
CA ALA A 38 23.57 -31.67 16.64
C ALA A 38 22.07 -31.70 17.02
N ALA A 39 21.32 -30.68 16.60
CA ALA A 39 19.87 -30.63 16.67
C ALA A 39 19.29 -31.76 15.79
N GLN A 40 18.91 -32.87 16.43
CA GLN A 40 18.39 -34.05 15.76
C GLN A 40 17.05 -33.74 15.06
N VAL A 41 17.12 -33.35 13.79
CA VAL A 41 16.02 -33.58 12.84
C VAL A 41 15.88 -35.10 12.72
N LYS A 42 15.04 -35.68 13.59
CA LYS A 42 14.67 -37.09 13.53
C LYS A 42 14.32 -37.42 12.09
N ARG A 43 14.92 -38.49 11.55
CA ARG A 43 14.50 -39.07 10.26
C ARG A 43 13.06 -39.61 10.43
N GLY A 44 12.08 -38.72 10.37
CA GLY A 44 10.68 -39.09 10.15
C GLY A 44 10.63 -39.99 8.92
N LYS A 45 9.92 -41.13 9.03
CA LYS A 45 10.00 -42.28 8.13
C LYS A 45 9.98 -41.83 6.66
N ARG A 46 11.16 -41.72 6.05
CA ARG A 46 11.30 -41.31 4.63
C ARG A 46 10.73 -42.45 3.79
N PHE A 47 9.65 -42.15 3.06
CA PHE A 47 9.01 -42.96 2.02
C PHE A 47 9.25 -44.47 2.14
N ALA A 48 8.29 -45.18 2.76
CA ALA A 48 8.23 -46.63 2.65
C ALA A 48 8.20 -47.02 1.16
N THR A 49 9.07 -47.94 0.77
CA THR A 49 9.41 -48.26 -0.62
C THR A 49 8.23 -48.86 -1.39
N SER A 50 7.66 -48.11 -2.34
CA SER A 50 6.97 -48.61 -3.56
C SER A 50 6.19 -47.54 -4.33
N GLY A 51 5.73 -46.47 -3.67
CA GLY A 51 4.86 -45.45 -4.28
C GLY A 51 5.54 -44.64 -5.39
N ASN A 52 4.88 -44.54 -6.55
CA ASN A 52 5.27 -43.60 -7.62
C ASN A 52 4.64 -42.21 -7.38
N CYS A 53 5.12 -41.16 -8.05
CA CYS A 53 4.60 -39.81 -7.84
C CYS A 53 3.10 -39.67 -8.16
N LEU A 54 2.60 -40.47 -9.12
CA LEU A 54 1.21 -40.48 -9.54
C LEU A 54 0.24 -41.13 -8.53
N SER A 55 0.74 -41.80 -7.48
CA SER A 55 -0.12 -42.31 -6.40
C SER A 55 -0.66 -41.20 -5.49
N CYS A 56 -0.09 -40.00 -5.57
CA CYS A 56 -0.56 -38.78 -4.89
C CYS A 56 -0.93 -37.65 -5.87
N HIS A 57 -0.33 -37.63 -7.07
CA HIS A 57 -0.58 -36.65 -8.12
C HIS A 57 -1.39 -37.27 -9.27
N GLU A 58 -2.72 -37.15 -9.19
CA GLU A 58 -3.65 -37.70 -10.19
C GLU A 58 -3.32 -37.20 -11.61
N SER A 59 -3.18 -38.13 -12.57
CA SER A 59 -2.79 -37.82 -13.96
C SER A 59 -3.79 -36.92 -14.69
N SER A 60 -5.06 -36.92 -14.27
CA SER A 60 -6.12 -36.03 -14.78
C SER A 60 -5.83 -34.53 -14.54
N LYS A 61 -4.92 -34.19 -13.61
CA LYS A 61 -4.51 -32.80 -13.34
C LYS A 61 -3.47 -32.26 -14.33
N PHE A 62 -3.02 -33.09 -15.28
CA PHE A 62 -2.06 -32.73 -16.32
C PHE A 62 -2.69 -32.90 -17.71
N PRO A 63 -3.68 -32.05 -18.08
CA PRO A 63 -4.46 -32.22 -19.31
C PRO A 63 -3.63 -31.94 -20.57
N GLY A 64 -3.63 -32.90 -21.49
CA GLY A 64 -3.04 -32.80 -22.82
C GLY A 64 -3.20 -34.12 -23.58
N GLN A 65 -3.12 -34.05 -24.92
CA GLN A 65 -3.16 -35.22 -25.80
C GLN A 65 -1.73 -35.71 -26.13
N VAL A 66 -0.81 -34.77 -26.34
CA VAL A 66 0.60 -35.04 -26.69
C VAL A 66 1.42 -35.02 -25.40
N LYS A 67 1.72 -36.18 -24.84
CA LYS A 67 2.53 -36.27 -23.62
C LYS A 67 4.00 -35.97 -23.92
N HIS A 68 4.68 -35.37 -22.95
CA HIS A 68 6.13 -35.25 -22.95
C HIS A 68 6.76 -36.57 -22.49
N ALA A 69 7.82 -37.05 -23.15
CA ALA A 69 8.35 -38.40 -22.93
C ALA A 69 8.68 -38.73 -21.45
N PRO A 70 9.36 -37.87 -20.66
CA PRO A 70 9.62 -38.15 -19.24
C PRO A 70 8.34 -38.27 -18.39
N PHE A 71 7.22 -37.65 -18.80
CA PHE A 71 5.94 -37.77 -18.12
C PHE A 71 5.17 -39.04 -18.54
N GLU A 72 5.23 -39.43 -19.83
CA GLU A 72 4.70 -40.70 -20.34
C GLU A 72 5.41 -41.91 -19.71
N GLU A 73 6.74 -41.86 -19.65
CA GLU A 73 7.61 -42.87 -19.03
C GLU A 73 7.55 -42.87 -17.49
N LYS A 74 6.94 -41.82 -16.90
CA LYS A 74 6.77 -41.61 -15.45
C LYS A 74 8.07 -41.36 -14.70
N ASP A 75 9.15 -40.97 -15.38
CA ASP A 75 10.34 -40.41 -14.71
C ASP A 75 10.06 -38.96 -14.29
N CYS A 76 9.24 -38.80 -13.26
CA CYS A 76 9.01 -37.50 -12.63
C CYS A 76 10.30 -36.93 -11.98
N LEU A 77 11.29 -37.78 -11.69
CA LEU A 77 12.56 -37.39 -11.05
C LEU A 77 13.62 -36.93 -12.06
N SER A 78 13.35 -37.01 -13.38
CA SER A 78 14.05 -36.26 -14.42
C SER A 78 14.06 -34.77 -14.11
N CYS A 79 12.89 -34.20 -13.80
CA CYS A 79 12.70 -32.76 -13.59
C CYS A 79 12.42 -32.35 -12.14
N HIS A 80 11.72 -33.16 -11.35
CA HIS A 80 11.32 -32.77 -9.99
C HIS A 80 12.28 -33.25 -8.90
N LYS A 81 12.42 -32.45 -7.84
CA LYS A 81 13.00 -32.87 -6.55
C LYS A 81 11.86 -33.32 -5.62
N PRO A 82 11.99 -34.43 -4.88
CA PRO A 82 10.95 -34.86 -3.93
C PRO A 82 10.57 -33.78 -2.90
N HIS A 83 9.28 -33.72 -2.57
CA HIS A 83 8.72 -32.96 -1.45
C HIS A 83 8.20 -33.90 -0.35
N GLY A 84 7.92 -33.35 0.84
CA GLY A 84 7.35 -34.08 1.96
C GLY A 84 5.82 -34.08 1.96
N MET A 85 5.21 -34.20 3.14
CA MET A 85 3.77 -34.06 3.33
C MET A 85 3.26 -32.66 2.98
N VAL A 86 4.10 -31.63 3.08
CA VAL A 86 3.82 -30.30 2.54
C VAL A 86 4.12 -30.33 1.03
N GLY A 87 3.06 -30.23 0.23
CA GLY A 87 3.17 -30.10 -1.23
C GLY A 87 3.78 -28.76 -1.60
N MET A 88 4.93 -28.78 -2.25
CA MET A 88 5.57 -27.60 -2.84
C MET A 88 6.21 -27.99 -4.17
N LEU A 89 6.12 -27.13 -5.18
CA LEU A 89 6.84 -27.33 -6.43
C LEU A 89 8.34 -27.25 -6.17
N ARG A 90 9.09 -28.28 -6.58
CA ARG A 90 10.56 -28.30 -6.55
C ARG A 90 11.08 -28.92 -7.84
N LEU A 91 11.96 -28.20 -8.51
CA LEU A 91 12.57 -28.60 -9.77
C LEU A 91 14.07 -28.87 -9.56
N LYS A 92 14.74 -29.55 -10.50
CA LYS A 92 16.20 -29.71 -10.48
C LYS A 92 16.90 -28.36 -10.68
N GLU A 93 16.57 -27.68 -11.77
CA GLU A 93 16.98 -26.32 -12.06
C GLU A 93 15.74 -25.43 -12.24
N ASP A 94 15.92 -24.11 -12.24
CA ASP A 94 14.82 -23.15 -12.38
C ASP A 94 14.74 -22.59 -13.82
N GLY A 95 13.51 -22.36 -14.30
CA GLY A 95 13.25 -21.85 -15.65
C GLY A 95 13.78 -22.75 -16.77
N ALA A 96 14.22 -22.17 -17.88
CA ALA A 96 14.73 -22.92 -19.04
C ALA A 96 16.00 -23.75 -18.75
N ALA A 97 16.74 -23.49 -17.67
CA ALA A 97 17.88 -24.33 -17.28
C ALA A 97 17.45 -25.79 -17.02
N LEU A 98 16.21 -26.01 -16.59
CA LEU A 98 15.62 -27.34 -16.46
C LEU A 98 15.44 -28.04 -17.81
N CYS A 99 15.00 -27.30 -18.83
CA CYS A 99 14.83 -27.81 -20.20
C CYS A 99 16.19 -28.15 -20.83
N TYR A 100 17.20 -27.32 -20.57
CA TYR A 100 18.57 -27.51 -21.07
C TYR A 100 19.32 -28.70 -20.46
N LEU A 101 18.72 -29.44 -19.51
CA LEU A 101 19.22 -30.75 -19.07
C LEU A 101 19.04 -31.84 -20.14
N CYS A 102 18.11 -31.66 -21.08
CA CYS A 102 17.78 -32.65 -22.12
C CYS A 102 17.69 -32.07 -23.54
N HIS A 103 17.44 -30.76 -23.70
CA HIS A 103 17.35 -30.09 -25.00
C HIS A 103 18.48 -29.07 -25.17
N ASP A 104 19.35 -29.27 -26.15
CA ASP A 104 20.43 -28.33 -26.44
C ASP A 104 19.91 -27.07 -27.15
N LYS A 105 20.60 -25.94 -26.95
CA LYS A 105 20.22 -24.65 -27.54
C LYS A 105 20.36 -24.60 -29.07
N PRO A 106 21.40 -25.19 -29.71
CA PRO A 106 21.46 -25.32 -31.17
C PRO A 106 20.25 -26.04 -31.77
N GLY A 107 19.88 -27.21 -31.24
CA GLY A 107 18.73 -28.01 -31.69
C GLY A 107 17.37 -27.34 -31.47
N LEU A 108 17.28 -26.40 -30.51
CA LEU A 108 16.13 -25.53 -30.32
C LEU A 108 16.17 -24.24 -31.17
N GLY A 109 17.22 -24.00 -31.95
CA GLY A 109 17.39 -22.79 -32.77
C GLY A 109 17.77 -21.52 -31.98
N LEU A 110 18.06 -21.65 -30.68
CA LEU A 110 18.25 -20.51 -29.75
C LEU A 110 19.61 -19.81 -29.86
N GLU A 111 20.47 -20.29 -30.76
CA GLU A 111 21.78 -19.69 -31.07
C GLU A 111 21.83 -19.08 -32.48
N ARG A 112 20.69 -19.04 -33.19
CA ARG A 112 20.55 -18.36 -34.50
C ARG A 112 20.47 -16.83 -34.33
N PRO A 113 20.83 -16.03 -35.36
CA PRO A 113 20.92 -14.57 -35.25
C PRO A 113 19.67 -13.83 -34.74
N VAL A 114 18.48 -14.32 -35.07
CA VAL A 114 17.20 -13.73 -34.66
C VAL A 114 16.45 -14.73 -33.79
N VAL A 115 16.40 -14.51 -32.47
CA VAL A 115 15.69 -15.39 -31.52
C VAL A 115 14.37 -14.75 -31.08
N HIS A 116 13.30 -15.54 -31.05
CA HIS A 116 11.97 -15.12 -30.63
C HIS A 116 11.98 -14.72 -29.14
N GLN A 117 11.47 -13.53 -28.82
CA GLN A 117 11.61 -12.90 -27.49
C GLN A 117 11.23 -13.77 -26.28
N PRO A 118 10.12 -14.54 -26.26
CA PRO A 118 9.80 -15.43 -25.15
C PRO A 118 10.83 -16.57 -24.98
N ALA A 119 11.33 -17.10 -26.10
CA ALA A 119 12.33 -18.17 -26.12
C ALA A 119 13.71 -17.65 -25.69
N ALA A 120 14.12 -16.47 -26.17
CA ALA A 120 15.33 -15.77 -25.75
C ALA A 120 15.36 -15.48 -24.23
N LYS A 121 14.19 -15.23 -23.62
CA LYS A 121 14.01 -15.05 -22.17
C LYS A 121 13.88 -16.35 -21.38
N GLY A 122 13.96 -17.51 -22.04
CA GLY A 122 13.81 -18.83 -21.39
C GLY A 122 12.41 -19.11 -20.86
N GLN A 123 11.37 -18.47 -21.42
CA GLN A 123 9.98 -18.58 -20.96
C GLN A 123 9.24 -19.75 -21.64
N CYS A 124 9.90 -20.91 -21.75
CA CYS A 124 9.41 -22.07 -22.51
C CYS A 124 7.99 -22.51 -22.11
N THR A 125 7.64 -22.41 -20.83
CA THR A 125 6.34 -22.81 -20.27
C THR A 125 5.18 -21.86 -20.61
N VAL A 126 5.43 -20.74 -21.30
CA VAL A 126 4.36 -19.93 -21.90
C VAL A 126 3.79 -20.61 -23.15
N CYS A 127 4.65 -21.31 -23.91
CA CYS A 127 4.26 -21.98 -25.15
C CYS A 127 4.06 -23.50 -24.98
N HIS A 128 4.82 -24.16 -24.09
CA HIS A 128 4.82 -25.61 -23.92
C HIS A 128 4.31 -26.04 -22.54
N ASN A 129 3.54 -27.13 -22.47
CA ASN A 129 3.23 -27.81 -21.21
C ASN A 129 4.22 -28.97 -20.99
N PRO A 130 5.12 -28.90 -19.98
CA PRO A 130 6.18 -29.89 -19.78
C PRO A 130 5.71 -31.29 -19.37
N HIS A 131 4.40 -31.48 -19.14
CA HIS A 131 3.78 -32.79 -18.88
C HIS A 131 3.04 -33.32 -20.12
N ALA A 132 2.06 -32.57 -20.63
CA ALA A 132 1.30 -32.93 -21.83
C ALA A 132 0.70 -31.70 -22.53
N GLY A 133 1.00 -31.53 -23.81
CA GLY A 133 0.44 -30.47 -24.64
C GLY A 133 -0.91 -30.83 -25.25
N GLN A 134 -1.64 -29.80 -25.70
CA GLN A 134 -2.86 -29.94 -26.49
C GLN A 134 -2.57 -30.23 -27.98
N ASP A 135 -1.35 -29.99 -28.44
CA ASP A 135 -0.93 -30.05 -29.85
C ASP A 135 0.55 -30.49 -29.98
N GLN A 136 1.00 -30.81 -31.19
CA GLN A 136 2.33 -31.36 -31.50
C GLN A 136 3.46 -30.46 -30.99
N GLY A 137 4.53 -31.06 -30.45
CA GLY A 137 5.59 -30.30 -29.78
C GLY A 137 5.20 -29.84 -28.37
N ILE A 138 4.30 -30.59 -27.71
CA ILE A 138 3.81 -30.36 -26.33
C ILE A 138 3.26 -28.95 -26.08
N LEU A 139 2.66 -28.32 -27.10
CA LEU A 139 2.16 -26.95 -27.01
C LEU A 139 0.99 -26.82 -26.03
N ALA A 140 0.96 -25.74 -25.25
CA ALA A 140 -0.04 -25.50 -24.21
C ALA A 140 -1.45 -25.21 -24.76
N LYS A 141 -1.55 -24.81 -26.03
CA LYS A 141 -2.77 -24.62 -26.84
C LYS A 141 -2.50 -25.09 -28.27
N PRO A 142 -3.54 -25.45 -29.04
CA PRO A 142 -3.40 -25.70 -30.46
C PRO A 142 -3.03 -24.45 -31.26
N MET A 143 -2.36 -24.66 -32.39
CA MET A 143 -2.12 -23.61 -33.38
C MET A 143 -3.40 -23.29 -34.19
N PRO A 144 -3.63 -22.03 -34.60
CA PRO A 144 -2.84 -20.82 -34.33
C PRO A 144 -3.15 -20.12 -33.00
N GLU A 145 -4.13 -20.59 -32.23
CA GLU A 145 -4.64 -19.94 -31.01
C GLU A 145 -3.58 -19.77 -29.89
N LEU A 146 -2.46 -20.50 -29.96
CA LEU A 146 -1.30 -20.24 -29.12
C LEU A 146 -0.61 -18.91 -29.47
N CYS A 147 -0.38 -18.60 -30.74
CA CYS A 147 0.25 -17.33 -31.13
C CYS A 147 -0.62 -16.13 -30.74
N PHE A 148 -1.94 -16.28 -30.84
CA PHE A 148 -2.92 -15.25 -30.46
C PHE A 148 -3.09 -15.06 -28.94
N THR A 149 -2.29 -15.71 -28.08
CA THR A 149 -2.16 -15.26 -26.68
C THR A 149 -1.24 -14.06 -26.51
N CYS A 150 -0.47 -13.69 -27.54
CA CYS A 150 0.48 -12.57 -27.49
C CYS A 150 0.45 -11.67 -28.75
N HIS A 151 0.10 -12.22 -29.91
CA HIS A 151 -0.10 -11.46 -31.15
C HIS A 151 -1.57 -11.06 -31.30
N ASP A 152 -1.84 -9.84 -31.77
CA ASP A 152 -3.20 -9.40 -32.05
C ASP A 152 -3.77 -10.18 -33.25
N ARG A 153 -4.84 -10.92 -33.00
CA ARG A 153 -5.54 -11.72 -34.01
C ARG A 153 -6.18 -10.87 -35.12
N THR A 154 -6.60 -9.64 -34.82
CA THR A 154 -7.28 -8.78 -35.79
C THR A 154 -6.40 -8.40 -36.98
N GLU A 155 -5.07 -8.38 -36.79
CA GLU A 155 -4.08 -8.20 -37.86
C GLU A 155 -4.00 -9.39 -38.86
N PHE A 156 -4.62 -10.53 -38.53
CA PHE A 156 -4.57 -11.79 -39.31
C PHE A 156 -5.93 -12.27 -39.83
N ASP A 157 -7.03 -11.58 -39.47
CA ASP A 157 -8.42 -11.91 -39.84
C ASP A 157 -9.12 -10.75 -40.62
N ARG A 158 -8.36 -9.87 -41.30
CA ARG A 158 -8.92 -8.78 -42.16
C ARG A 158 -9.58 -9.28 -43.45
N GLN A 159 -10.32 -8.40 -44.12
CA GLN A 159 -11.13 -8.69 -45.31
C GLN A 159 -10.37 -9.41 -46.45
N HIS A 160 -9.16 -8.95 -46.78
CA HIS A 160 -8.30 -9.56 -47.79
C HIS A 160 -7.17 -10.34 -47.11
N ARG A 161 -7.23 -11.67 -47.17
CA ARG A 161 -6.27 -12.58 -46.54
C ARG A 161 -5.30 -13.16 -47.55
N HIS A 162 -4.00 -13.12 -47.25
CA HIS A 162 -2.96 -13.65 -48.14
C HIS A 162 -2.97 -15.18 -48.11
N LYS A 163 -3.18 -15.80 -49.28
CA LYS A 163 -3.42 -17.25 -49.44
C LYS A 163 -2.38 -18.18 -48.78
N PRO A 164 -1.07 -17.87 -48.69
CA PRO A 164 -0.11 -18.69 -47.95
C PRO A 164 -0.47 -18.92 -46.47
N LEU A 165 -1.25 -18.02 -45.84
CA LEU A 165 -1.76 -18.21 -44.47
C LEU A 165 -2.71 -19.42 -44.32
N ASP A 166 -3.23 -19.99 -45.42
CA ASP A 166 -3.98 -21.27 -45.38
C ASP A 166 -3.09 -22.46 -45.00
N LYS A 167 -1.77 -22.33 -45.17
CA LYS A 167 -0.76 -23.33 -44.76
C LYS A 167 -0.30 -23.14 -43.31
N GLY A 168 -0.86 -22.16 -42.58
CA GLY A 168 -0.43 -21.77 -41.23
C GLY A 168 0.85 -20.91 -41.21
N CYS A 169 1.15 -20.33 -40.04
CA CYS A 169 2.24 -19.38 -39.85
C CYS A 169 3.62 -19.94 -40.27
N PHE A 170 3.84 -21.23 -40.07
CA PHE A 170 5.13 -21.90 -40.31
C PHE A 170 5.43 -22.18 -41.80
N ALA A 171 4.52 -21.79 -42.71
CA ALA A 171 4.84 -21.71 -44.13
C ALA A 171 5.79 -20.54 -44.45
N CYS A 172 5.92 -19.55 -43.54
CA CYS A 172 6.78 -18.39 -43.71
C CYS A 172 7.69 -18.10 -42.50
N HIS A 173 7.33 -18.55 -41.28
CA HIS A 173 8.03 -18.18 -40.04
C HIS A 173 8.57 -19.38 -39.23
N GLU A 174 9.76 -19.19 -38.66
CA GLU A 174 10.38 -20.01 -37.62
C GLU A 174 9.79 -19.70 -36.22
N THR A 175 9.77 -20.68 -35.31
CA THR A 175 9.13 -20.55 -33.98
C THR A 175 10.03 -19.98 -32.88
N HIS A 176 11.29 -20.39 -32.86
CA HIS A 176 12.24 -20.13 -31.78
C HIS A 176 13.40 -19.23 -32.21
N GLY A 177 14.01 -19.53 -33.36
CA GLY A 177 15.09 -18.72 -33.92
C GLY A 177 15.27 -18.96 -35.41
N GLY A 178 15.61 -17.89 -36.12
CA GLY A 178 15.80 -17.82 -37.56
C GLY A 178 17.02 -17.00 -37.92
N ASP A 179 17.47 -17.10 -39.18
CA ASP A 179 18.61 -16.33 -39.67
C ASP A 179 18.18 -14.98 -40.28
N HIS A 180 16.89 -14.80 -40.54
CA HIS A 180 16.30 -13.63 -41.18
C HIS A 180 15.42 -12.81 -40.23
N PRO A 181 15.36 -11.46 -40.39
CA PRO A 181 14.48 -10.60 -39.60
C PRO A 181 13.01 -11.04 -39.66
N GLY A 182 12.28 -10.89 -38.54
CA GLY A 182 10.90 -11.37 -38.44
C GLY A 182 10.77 -12.89 -38.39
N LEU A 183 11.86 -13.61 -38.11
CA LEU A 183 11.91 -15.08 -38.06
C LEU A 183 11.52 -15.74 -39.40
N LEU A 184 11.83 -15.11 -40.53
CA LEU A 184 11.47 -15.69 -41.84
C LEU A 184 12.34 -16.93 -42.16
N VAL A 185 11.75 -17.91 -42.84
CA VAL A 185 12.42 -19.17 -43.26
C VAL A 185 13.41 -18.99 -44.42
N LYS A 186 13.43 -17.82 -45.04
CA LYS A 186 14.29 -17.36 -46.16
C LYS A 186 14.44 -15.85 -46.08
N ASP A 187 15.23 -15.24 -46.96
CA ASP A 187 15.10 -13.81 -47.23
C ASP A 187 13.67 -13.47 -47.67
N ARG A 188 13.20 -12.27 -47.28
CA ARG A 188 11.85 -11.80 -47.55
C ARG A 188 11.52 -11.76 -49.05
N ASN A 189 12.42 -11.21 -49.88
CA ASN A 189 12.13 -11.03 -51.30
C ASN A 189 12.18 -12.37 -52.03
N ASP A 190 13.13 -13.25 -51.68
CA ASP A 190 13.20 -14.61 -52.22
C ASP A 190 12.00 -15.48 -51.78
N LEU A 191 11.52 -15.33 -50.54
CA LEU A 191 10.30 -15.99 -50.06
C LEU A 191 9.04 -15.52 -50.80
N CYS A 192 8.98 -14.25 -51.22
CA CYS A 192 7.93 -13.79 -52.13
C CYS A 192 8.09 -14.39 -53.54
N ARG A 193 9.34 -14.47 -54.04
CA ARG A 193 9.66 -15.01 -55.38
C ARG A 193 9.39 -16.52 -55.53
N ASP A 194 9.30 -17.28 -54.44
CA ASP A 194 8.80 -18.67 -54.43
C ASP A 194 7.35 -18.80 -54.96
N CYS A 195 6.56 -17.72 -54.99
CA CYS A 195 5.15 -17.73 -55.42
C CYS A 195 4.73 -16.56 -56.33
N HIS A 196 5.52 -15.50 -56.44
CA HIS A 196 5.26 -14.33 -57.27
C HIS A 196 6.39 -14.13 -58.28
N ALA A 197 6.07 -14.04 -59.57
CA ALA A 197 7.04 -13.76 -60.63
C ALA A 197 7.08 -12.24 -60.93
N PRO A 198 8.11 -11.49 -60.45
CA PRO A 198 8.14 -10.04 -60.57
C PRO A 198 8.49 -9.56 -61.98
N ASP A 199 9.08 -10.42 -62.82
CA ASP A 199 9.47 -10.12 -64.20
C ASP A 199 8.36 -10.37 -65.22
N GLU A 200 7.22 -10.94 -64.80
CA GLU A 200 6.09 -11.15 -65.71
C GLU A 200 5.43 -9.83 -66.13
N ALA A 201 5.07 -9.73 -67.42
CA ALA A 201 4.39 -8.55 -67.96
C ALA A 201 3.07 -8.20 -67.23
N ALA A 202 2.43 -9.18 -66.59
CA ALA A 202 1.27 -8.95 -65.73
C ALA A 202 1.63 -8.20 -64.43
N PHE A 203 2.73 -8.59 -63.77
CA PHE A 203 3.25 -7.90 -62.58
C PHE A 203 3.75 -6.49 -62.94
N VAL A 204 4.53 -6.36 -64.01
CA VAL A 204 5.05 -5.06 -64.49
C VAL A 204 3.89 -4.10 -64.82
N LYS A 205 2.83 -4.60 -65.48
CA LYS A 205 1.62 -3.81 -65.75
C LYS A 205 0.85 -3.42 -64.49
N ALA A 206 0.80 -4.30 -63.48
CA ALA A 206 0.13 -4.00 -62.20
C ALA A 206 0.81 -2.87 -61.41
N HIS A 207 2.09 -2.61 -61.66
CA HIS A 207 2.89 -1.54 -61.05
C HIS A 207 3.20 -0.39 -62.02
N SER A 208 2.28 -0.11 -62.96
CA SER A 208 2.39 0.99 -63.95
C SER A 208 3.68 1.00 -64.79
N GLY A 209 4.38 -0.13 -64.92
CA GLY A 209 5.66 -0.23 -65.63
C GLY A 209 6.89 0.23 -64.84
N TYR A 210 6.74 0.60 -63.56
CA TYR A 210 7.88 0.99 -62.71
C TYR A 210 8.70 -0.23 -62.26
N PRO A 211 10.04 -0.13 -62.22
CA PRO A 211 10.92 -1.26 -61.93
C PRO A 211 11.01 -1.56 -60.41
N VAL A 212 9.93 -2.11 -59.85
CA VAL A 212 9.79 -2.42 -58.41
C VAL A 212 10.26 -3.84 -58.03
N GLN A 213 10.83 -4.62 -58.96
CA GLN A 213 11.16 -6.05 -58.76
C GLN A 213 12.16 -6.30 -57.61
N GLU A 214 13.08 -5.36 -57.38
CA GLU A 214 14.07 -5.40 -56.29
C GLU A 214 13.64 -4.61 -55.04
N ALA A 215 12.47 -3.96 -55.06
CA ALA A 215 11.95 -3.25 -53.90
C ALA A 215 11.56 -4.22 -52.79
N ALA A 216 11.57 -3.76 -51.53
CA ALA A 216 11.02 -4.53 -50.43
C ALA A 216 9.49 -4.61 -50.55
N CYS A 217 8.95 -5.75 -51.00
CA CYS A 217 7.52 -5.91 -51.31
C CYS A 217 6.61 -5.51 -50.13
N THR A 218 7.09 -5.68 -48.89
CA THR A 218 6.35 -5.39 -47.66
C THR A 218 6.28 -3.91 -47.25
N MET A 219 6.77 -2.98 -48.07
CA MET A 219 6.54 -1.53 -47.85
C MET A 219 5.13 -1.16 -48.35
N CYS A 220 4.82 -1.55 -49.58
CA CYS A 220 3.52 -1.30 -50.21
C CYS A 220 2.47 -2.36 -49.86
N HIS A 221 2.86 -3.62 -49.57
CA HIS A 221 1.93 -4.72 -49.31
C HIS A 221 2.05 -5.32 -47.90
N SER A 222 0.93 -5.78 -47.36
CA SER A 222 0.87 -6.67 -46.20
C SER A 222 1.12 -8.12 -46.63
N ALA A 223 2.13 -8.77 -46.03
CA ALA A 223 2.39 -10.19 -46.26
C ALA A 223 1.35 -11.13 -45.62
N HIS A 224 0.42 -10.59 -44.80
CA HIS A 224 -0.54 -11.36 -44.02
C HIS A 224 -1.99 -11.02 -44.42
N THR A 225 -2.54 -9.90 -43.98
CA THR A 225 -3.89 -9.47 -44.34
C THR A 225 -4.02 -7.95 -44.49
N SER A 226 -5.04 -7.50 -45.22
CA SER A 226 -5.38 -6.08 -45.36
C SER A 226 -6.89 -5.88 -45.52
N ASP A 227 -7.37 -4.67 -45.21
CA ASP A 227 -8.72 -4.22 -45.54
C ASP A 227 -8.75 -3.52 -46.92
N LYS A 228 -7.58 -3.29 -47.54
CA LYS A 228 -7.44 -2.80 -48.92
C LYS A 228 -7.28 -3.94 -49.94
N PRO A 229 -7.73 -3.76 -51.20
CA PRO A 229 -7.48 -4.71 -52.27
C PRO A 229 -5.98 -4.87 -52.55
N ASN A 230 -5.62 -5.95 -53.27
CA ASN A 230 -4.25 -6.30 -53.62
C ASN A 230 -3.28 -6.40 -52.42
N LEU A 231 -3.83 -6.62 -51.21
CA LEU A 231 -3.08 -6.66 -49.95
C LEU A 231 -2.22 -5.42 -49.70
N LEU A 232 -2.63 -4.22 -50.13
CA LEU A 232 -1.92 -2.98 -49.81
C LEU A 232 -1.78 -2.77 -48.28
N THR A 233 -0.75 -2.07 -47.80
CA THR A 233 -0.56 -1.83 -46.35
C THR A 233 -1.68 -1.00 -45.72
N VAL A 234 -1.81 -1.06 -44.38
CA VAL A 234 -2.92 -0.46 -43.59
C VAL A 234 -3.14 1.03 -43.91
N SER A 235 -2.06 1.76 -44.19
CA SER A 235 -2.08 3.11 -44.74
C SER A 235 -1.23 3.13 -46.01
N VAL A 236 -1.80 3.60 -47.13
CA VAL A 236 -1.08 3.80 -48.40
C VAL A 236 -1.40 5.21 -48.90
N HIS A 237 -0.43 5.89 -49.50
CA HIS A 237 -0.60 7.25 -50.02
C HIS A 237 -1.48 7.21 -51.28
N ALA A 238 -2.40 8.18 -51.44
CA ALA A 238 -3.42 8.13 -52.48
C ALA A 238 -2.89 7.97 -53.93
N PRO A 239 -1.75 8.57 -54.33
CA PRO A 239 -1.13 8.32 -55.63
C PRO A 239 -0.68 6.87 -55.83
N VAL A 240 -0.25 6.16 -54.78
CA VAL A 240 0.15 4.74 -54.86
C VAL A 240 -1.08 3.85 -55.02
N GLU A 241 -2.15 4.09 -54.25
CA GLU A 241 -3.42 3.38 -54.39
C GLU A 241 -4.11 3.68 -55.75
N GLY A 242 -3.90 4.89 -56.27
CA GLY A 242 -4.37 5.34 -57.59
C GLY A 242 -3.42 5.06 -58.76
N LEU A 243 -2.27 4.40 -58.55
CA LEU A 243 -1.23 4.07 -59.54
C LEU A 243 -0.61 5.28 -60.30
N GLN A 244 -0.68 6.48 -59.71
CA GLN A 244 -0.22 7.79 -60.20
C GLN A 244 1.21 8.12 -59.72
N CYS A 245 2.17 7.22 -59.96
CA CYS A 245 3.55 7.39 -59.51
C CYS A 245 4.26 8.59 -60.17
N ASP A 246 3.80 8.99 -61.36
CA ASP A 246 4.31 10.09 -62.19
C ASP A 246 4.01 11.50 -61.62
N GLY A 247 3.13 11.60 -60.63
CA GLY A 247 2.95 12.85 -59.86
C GLY A 247 4.16 13.19 -58.97
N CYS A 248 4.91 12.18 -58.52
CA CYS A 248 6.04 12.35 -57.58
C CYS A 248 7.38 11.88 -58.13
N HIS A 249 7.39 10.94 -59.08
CA HIS A 249 8.57 10.40 -59.72
C HIS A 249 8.57 10.68 -61.23
N GLN A 250 9.72 10.55 -61.89
CA GLN A 250 9.80 10.62 -63.35
C GLN A 250 9.03 9.47 -64.03
N PRO A 251 8.68 9.57 -65.33
CA PRO A 251 7.97 8.49 -66.03
C PRO A 251 8.76 7.17 -66.06
N PRO A 252 8.09 6.00 -66.15
CA PRO A 252 8.73 4.69 -66.05
C PRO A 252 9.70 4.37 -67.20
N GLY A 253 9.58 5.07 -68.33
CA GLY A 253 10.50 4.96 -69.48
C GLY A 253 11.65 5.99 -69.50
N SER A 254 11.87 6.74 -68.41
CA SER A 254 13.00 7.66 -68.28
C SER A 254 14.30 6.94 -67.89
N GLU A 255 15.46 7.59 -68.01
CA GLU A 255 16.75 7.03 -67.54
C GLU A 255 16.79 6.75 -66.03
N LYS A 256 15.93 7.42 -65.24
CA LYS A 256 15.87 7.30 -63.78
C LYS A 256 14.41 7.33 -63.30
N PRO A 257 13.64 6.24 -63.49
CA PRO A 257 12.20 6.21 -63.19
C PRO A 257 11.82 6.70 -61.80
N PHE A 258 12.61 6.42 -60.76
CA PHE A 258 12.31 6.85 -59.39
C PHE A 258 12.91 8.20 -58.98
N ALA A 259 13.59 8.94 -59.87
CA ALA A 259 14.01 10.31 -59.58
C ALA A 259 12.77 11.17 -59.28
N LEU A 260 12.85 12.06 -58.29
CA LEU A 260 11.71 12.88 -57.87
C LEU A 260 11.41 14.01 -58.87
N THR A 261 10.18 14.51 -58.85
CA THR A 261 9.75 15.69 -59.63
C THR A 261 10.07 17.02 -58.94
N ALA A 262 10.24 17.01 -57.60
CA ALA A 262 10.74 18.14 -56.80
C ALA A 262 11.51 17.63 -55.56
N GLU A 263 12.26 18.50 -54.89
CA GLU A 263 13.14 18.13 -53.77
C GLU A 263 12.45 18.21 -52.40
N GLY A 264 12.68 17.20 -51.54
CA GLY A 264 12.32 17.21 -50.13
C GLY A 264 10.85 17.51 -49.82
N GLY A 265 10.60 18.27 -48.75
CA GLY A 265 9.25 18.68 -48.34
C GLY A 265 8.51 19.53 -49.38
N ALA A 266 9.21 20.23 -50.28
CA ALA A 266 8.57 21.03 -51.32
C ALA A 266 7.74 20.16 -52.29
N LEU A 267 8.13 18.90 -52.51
CA LEU A 267 7.33 17.94 -53.27
C LEU A 267 6.00 17.61 -52.53
N CYS A 268 6.04 17.43 -51.22
CA CYS A 268 4.87 17.09 -50.41
C CYS A 268 3.88 18.27 -50.37
N LEU A 269 4.39 19.49 -50.23
CA LEU A 269 3.62 20.73 -50.17
C LEU A 269 3.00 21.15 -51.53
N THR A 270 3.23 20.40 -52.62
CA THR A 270 2.47 20.59 -53.87
C THR A 270 1.01 20.15 -53.75
N CYS A 271 0.69 19.31 -52.76
CA CYS A 271 -0.66 18.74 -52.54
C CYS A 271 -1.12 18.76 -51.07
N HIS A 272 -0.20 18.93 -50.10
CA HIS A 272 -0.52 18.95 -48.67
C HIS A 272 -0.43 20.37 -48.12
N GLU A 273 -1.59 20.96 -47.81
CA GLU A 273 -1.66 22.22 -47.06
C GLU A 273 -1.42 21.93 -45.57
N ILE A 274 -0.31 22.43 -45.03
CA ILE A 274 0.08 22.27 -43.62
C ILE A 274 0.36 23.65 -43.02
N ASP A 275 -0.26 23.94 -41.87
CA ASP A 275 -0.01 25.15 -41.10
C ASP A 275 1.35 25.07 -40.40
N THR A 276 2.28 25.94 -40.80
CA THR A 276 3.65 26.03 -40.26
C THR A 276 3.86 27.19 -39.28
N ASP A 277 2.86 28.06 -39.05
CA ASP A 277 2.94 29.07 -37.99
C ASP A 277 3.04 28.36 -36.63
N ASP A 278 4.03 28.72 -35.81
CA ASP A 278 4.25 28.09 -34.49
C ASP A 278 4.28 26.54 -34.57
N GLY A 279 4.69 25.98 -35.71
CA GLY A 279 4.66 24.54 -35.99
C GLY A 279 5.83 23.76 -35.39
N HIS A 280 5.68 22.44 -35.26
CA HIS A 280 6.75 21.54 -34.82
C HIS A 280 7.96 21.60 -35.78
N PRO A 281 9.23 21.79 -35.32
CA PRO A 281 10.33 22.19 -36.21
C PRO A 281 10.60 21.26 -37.40
N PRO A 282 10.60 19.91 -37.27
CA PRO A 282 10.78 19.03 -38.43
C PRO A 282 9.70 19.20 -39.52
N VAL A 283 8.51 19.67 -39.15
CA VAL A 283 7.42 19.98 -40.09
C VAL A 283 7.66 21.31 -40.80
N VAL A 284 8.07 22.34 -40.04
CA VAL A 284 8.41 23.68 -40.55
C VAL A 284 9.64 23.63 -41.46
N GLU A 285 10.61 22.77 -41.15
CA GLU A 285 11.82 22.50 -41.94
C GLU A 285 11.59 21.55 -43.14
N GLY A 286 10.35 21.10 -43.36
CA GLY A 286 9.98 20.24 -44.51
C GLY A 286 10.54 18.81 -44.46
N GLN A 287 10.93 18.33 -43.28
CA GLN A 287 11.54 17.01 -43.06
C GLN A 287 10.49 15.90 -42.92
N CYS A 288 9.47 15.90 -43.80
CA CYS A 288 8.31 15.00 -43.72
C CYS A 288 8.72 13.51 -43.63
N LEU A 289 9.79 13.13 -44.34
CA LEU A 289 10.31 11.76 -44.42
C LEU A 289 11.03 11.27 -43.15
N THR A 290 11.32 12.16 -42.19
CA THR A 290 11.78 11.75 -40.85
C THR A 290 10.68 11.01 -40.09
N CYS A 291 9.41 11.36 -40.34
CA CYS A 291 8.25 10.80 -39.66
C CYS A 291 7.39 9.86 -40.51
N HIS A 292 7.28 10.14 -41.82
CA HIS A 292 6.35 9.45 -42.73
C HIS A 292 7.06 8.64 -43.81
N ASP A 293 6.51 7.46 -44.10
CA ASP A 293 6.77 6.76 -45.35
C ASP A 293 5.90 7.40 -46.46
N PRO A 294 6.47 7.87 -47.58
CA PRO A 294 5.70 8.58 -48.60
C PRO A 294 4.85 7.65 -49.47
N HIS A 295 5.04 6.32 -49.40
CA HIS A 295 4.35 5.35 -50.22
C HIS A 295 3.34 4.53 -49.42
N GLY A 296 3.76 3.93 -48.30
CA GLY A 296 2.91 3.02 -47.54
C GLY A 296 3.48 2.60 -46.19
N SER A 297 2.59 2.29 -45.24
CA SER A 297 2.96 1.84 -43.90
C SER A 297 1.90 0.92 -43.32
N GLY A 298 2.34 -0.08 -42.55
CA GLY A 298 1.46 -0.87 -41.67
C GLY A 298 0.87 -0.09 -40.49
N ARG A 299 0.98 1.26 -40.49
CA ARG A 299 0.57 2.15 -39.41
C ARG A 299 -0.26 3.31 -39.97
N LYS A 300 -1.22 3.80 -39.17
CA LYS A 300 -2.04 4.96 -39.50
C LYS A 300 -1.17 6.18 -39.78
N MET A 301 -1.69 7.12 -40.58
CA MET A 301 -1.02 8.38 -40.94
C MET A 301 0.36 8.17 -41.59
N LEU A 302 0.56 7.04 -42.27
CA LEU A 302 1.81 6.68 -42.96
C LEU A 302 3.08 6.71 -42.09
N LEU A 303 2.98 6.54 -40.76
CA LEU A 303 4.15 6.68 -39.89
C LEU A 303 5.23 5.62 -40.16
N ALA A 304 6.48 6.07 -40.39
CA ALA A 304 7.64 5.24 -40.73
C ALA A 304 8.03 4.28 -39.58
N LYS A 305 7.76 4.69 -38.33
CA LYS A 305 7.95 3.90 -37.10
C LYS A 305 6.69 4.00 -36.21
N PRO A 306 6.49 3.15 -35.20
CA PRO A 306 5.42 3.34 -34.21
C PRO A 306 5.59 4.69 -33.51
N ALA A 307 4.51 5.45 -33.27
CA ALA A 307 4.61 6.83 -32.79
C ALA A 307 5.38 6.96 -31.46
N ASN A 308 5.15 6.03 -30.53
CA ASN A 308 5.87 5.95 -29.25
C ASN A 308 7.37 5.61 -29.37
N VAL A 309 7.82 5.08 -30.51
CA VAL A 309 9.25 4.92 -30.83
C VAL A 309 9.73 6.18 -31.53
N LEU A 310 9.04 6.57 -32.61
CA LEU A 310 9.39 7.68 -33.50
C LEU A 310 9.63 8.99 -32.76
N CYS A 311 8.71 9.41 -31.90
CA CYS A 311 8.86 10.66 -31.14
C CYS A 311 10.01 10.58 -30.11
N LEU A 312 10.27 9.39 -29.56
CA LEU A 312 11.31 9.18 -28.55
C LEU A 312 12.72 9.02 -29.13
N GLU A 313 12.88 8.98 -30.47
CA GLU A 313 14.20 9.10 -31.12
C GLU A 313 14.75 10.54 -31.11
N CYS A 314 13.95 11.52 -30.65
CA CYS A 314 14.39 12.91 -30.42
C CYS A 314 14.01 13.45 -29.03
N HIS A 315 12.99 12.89 -28.37
CA HIS A 315 12.51 13.34 -27.04
C HIS A 315 12.99 12.46 -25.89
N ASP A 316 14.30 12.42 -25.66
CA ASP A 316 14.95 11.67 -24.57
C ASP A 316 14.39 12.02 -23.17
N ASP A 317 13.96 13.26 -22.94
CA ASP A 317 13.38 13.68 -21.67
C ASP A 317 11.99 13.03 -21.41
N VAL A 318 11.21 12.82 -22.48
CA VAL A 318 9.91 12.12 -22.43
C VAL A 318 10.13 10.60 -22.34
N ALA A 319 11.18 10.07 -22.98
CA ALA A 319 11.61 8.68 -22.77
C ALA A 319 11.98 8.45 -21.30
N GLY A 320 12.77 9.36 -20.70
CA GLY A 320 13.10 9.34 -19.28
C GLY A 320 11.92 9.54 -18.32
N GLN A 321 10.84 10.21 -18.76
CA GLN A 321 9.59 10.32 -17.99
C GLN A 321 8.74 9.03 -18.07
N THR A 322 8.52 8.50 -19.26
CA THR A 322 7.74 7.28 -19.47
C THR A 322 8.44 6.04 -18.88
N ALA A 323 9.77 6.03 -18.80
CA ALA A 323 10.53 4.96 -18.15
C ALA A 323 10.31 4.84 -16.62
N LYS A 324 9.69 5.83 -15.95
CA LYS A 324 9.53 5.85 -14.48
C LYS A 324 8.52 4.82 -13.95
N SER A 325 8.56 4.60 -12.64
CA SER A 325 7.75 3.61 -11.91
C SER A 325 6.24 3.85 -12.02
N SER A 326 5.79 5.11 -11.99
CA SER A 326 4.43 5.47 -12.39
C SER A 326 4.47 6.12 -13.77
N SER A 327 4.21 5.31 -14.79
CA SER A 327 4.13 5.74 -16.19
C SER A 327 2.69 5.71 -16.67
N HIS A 328 2.26 6.71 -17.44
CA HIS A 328 0.93 6.71 -18.02
C HIS A 328 0.86 5.71 -19.19
N ALA A 329 -0.09 4.77 -19.16
CA ALA A 329 -0.15 3.69 -20.15
C ALA A 329 -0.34 4.16 -21.60
N PRO A 330 -1.24 5.12 -21.92
CA PRO A 330 -1.34 5.72 -23.25
C PRO A 330 -0.02 6.32 -23.75
N ALA A 331 0.74 7.00 -22.88
CA ALA A 331 2.03 7.61 -23.24
C ALA A 331 3.12 6.58 -23.56
N LYS A 332 2.97 5.32 -23.13
CA LYS A 332 3.83 4.19 -23.55
C LYS A 332 3.36 3.52 -24.84
N GLN A 333 2.11 3.70 -25.23
CA GLN A 333 1.49 3.03 -26.37
C GLN A 333 1.59 3.85 -27.65
N ASP A 334 1.09 5.09 -27.63
CA ASP A 334 1.04 5.95 -28.81
C ASP A 334 0.91 7.43 -28.39
N CYS A 335 1.90 8.24 -28.75
CA CYS A 335 1.91 9.68 -28.44
C CYS A 335 0.76 10.44 -29.13
N THR A 336 0.23 9.92 -30.25
CA THR A 336 -0.83 10.57 -31.04
C THR A 336 -2.22 10.46 -30.40
N LEU A 337 -2.36 9.70 -29.31
CA LEU A 337 -3.55 9.71 -28.45
C LEU A 337 -3.74 11.05 -27.73
N CYS A 338 -2.66 11.81 -27.52
CA CYS A 338 -2.66 13.09 -26.82
C CYS A 338 -2.11 14.26 -27.65
N HIS A 339 -1.17 14.02 -28.56
CA HIS A 339 -0.50 15.04 -29.37
C HIS A 339 -0.83 14.91 -30.86
N SER A 340 -0.74 16.02 -31.59
CA SER A 340 -0.71 16.05 -33.06
C SER A 340 0.71 16.35 -33.52
N GLY A 341 1.30 15.50 -34.37
CA GLY A 341 2.66 15.72 -34.89
C GLY A 341 2.81 17.02 -35.71
N HIS A 342 1.70 17.54 -36.24
CA HIS A 342 1.60 18.82 -36.95
C HIS A 342 0.90 19.91 -36.10
N GLY A 343 0.95 19.78 -34.76
CA GLY A 343 0.34 20.72 -33.84
C GLY A 343 1.13 22.03 -33.65
N LYS A 344 0.53 22.95 -32.89
CA LYS A 344 1.14 24.22 -32.45
C LYS A 344 2.06 24.02 -31.25
N LEU A 345 3.26 24.61 -31.26
CA LEU A 345 4.24 24.54 -30.18
C LEU A 345 3.74 25.25 -28.91
N LYS A 346 3.00 26.37 -29.02
CA LYS A 346 2.41 27.05 -27.86
C LYS A 346 1.47 26.19 -27.03
N THR A 347 0.82 25.18 -27.64
CA THR A 347 -0.03 24.19 -26.95
C THR A 347 0.71 22.89 -26.66
N LYS A 348 2.04 22.84 -26.81
CA LYS A 348 2.89 21.64 -26.70
C LYS A 348 2.39 20.48 -27.55
N LEU A 349 1.91 20.80 -28.76
CA LEU A 349 1.33 19.86 -29.72
C LEU A 349 0.07 19.12 -29.24
N ILE A 350 -0.54 19.47 -28.09
CA ILE A 350 -1.70 18.74 -27.55
C ILE A 350 -2.89 18.87 -28.53
N ALA A 351 -3.51 17.73 -28.85
CA ALA A 351 -4.49 17.60 -29.95
C ALA A 351 -5.93 18.05 -29.62
N LYS A 352 -6.20 18.40 -28.36
CA LYS A 352 -7.51 18.81 -27.82
C LYS A 352 -7.31 19.83 -26.69
N ASP A 353 -8.39 20.41 -26.18
CA ASP A 353 -8.39 20.94 -24.82
C ASP A 353 -7.95 19.85 -23.82
N ILE A 354 -7.11 20.23 -22.84
CA ILE A 354 -6.49 19.32 -21.87
C ILE A 354 -7.53 18.64 -20.96
N ASN A 355 -8.60 19.35 -20.61
CA ASN A 355 -9.64 18.83 -19.72
C ASN A 355 -10.48 17.79 -20.43
N THR A 356 -10.93 18.11 -21.64
CA THR A 356 -11.64 17.19 -22.53
C THR A 356 -10.80 15.95 -22.81
N LEU A 357 -9.51 16.12 -23.13
CA LEU A 357 -8.58 15.01 -23.37
C LEU A 357 -8.44 14.06 -22.16
N CYS A 358 -8.27 14.60 -20.95
CA CYS A 358 -8.18 13.79 -19.74
C CYS A 358 -9.53 13.12 -19.39
N LEU A 359 -10.64 13.85 -19.49
CA LEU A 359 -11.96 13.37 -19.03
C LEU A 359 -12.68 12.46 -20.04
N ASP A 360 -12.26 12.44 -21.31
CA ASP A 360 -12.65 11.40 -22.28
C ASP A 360 -12.16 10.01 -21.84
N CYS A 361 -10.94 9.93 -21.28
CA CYS A 361 -10.32 8.68 -20.82
C CYS A 361 -10.51 8.40 -19.32
N HIS A 362 -10.89 9.40 -18.52
CA HIS A 362 -11.09 9.27 -17.05
C HIS A 362 -12.54 9.56 -16.62
N PRO A 363 -13.52 8.73 -17.03
CA PRO A 363 -14.94 8.92 -16.70
C PRO A 363 -15.23 8.88 -15.19
N THR A 364 -14.41 8.18 -14.40
CA THR A 364 -14.52 8.18 -12.93
C THR A 364 -14.19 9.57 -12.35
N VAL A 365 -13.15 10.25 -12.84
CA VAL A 365 -12.81 11.61 -12.43
C VAL A 365 -13.88 12.58 -12.91
N LYS A 366 -14.37 12.42 -14.15
CA LYS A 366 -15.52 13.18 -14.69
C LYS A 366 -16.77 13.06 -13.81
N LYS A 367 -16.96 11.92 -13.13
CA LYS A 367 -18.03 11.70 -12.14
C LYS A 367 -17.72 12.34 -10.79
N SER A 368 -16.50 12.25 -10.26
CA SER A 368 -16.12 12.96 -9.01
C SER A 368 -16.26 14.48 -9.15
N LEU A 369 -15.93 15.04 -10.32
CA LEU A 369 -16.13 16.46 -10.66
C LEU A 369 -17.60 16.90 -10.81
N ALA A 370 -18.54 15.96 -10.82
CA ALA A 370 -19.98 16.22 -10.85
C ALA A 370 -20.66 15.98 -9.48
N THR A 371 -19.89 15.90 -8.39
CA THR A 371 -20.40 15.75 -7.02
C THR A 371 -20.66 17.12 -6.35
N ALA A 372 -21.31 17.10 -5.19
CA ALA A 372 -21.68 18.32 -4.47
C ALA A 372 -20.50 19.07 -3.82
N ASN A 373 -19.37 18.40 -3.56
CA ASN A 373 -18.18 19.00 -2.98
C ASN A 373 -16.99 18.67 -3.88
N THR A 374 -16.57 19.60 -4.72
CA THR A 374 -15.46 19.44 -5.67
C THR A 374 -14.22 20.21 -5.21
N HIS A 375 -13.05 19.75 -5.64
CA HIS A 375 -11.79 20.43 -5.38
C HIS A 375 -11.55 21.49 -6.48
N PRO A 376 -11.45 22.80 -6.18
CA PRO A 376 -11.45 23.83 -7.22
C PRO A 376 -10.39 23.65 -8.32
N PRO A 377 -9.10 23.35 -8.02
CA PRO A 377 -8.09 23.12 -9.06
C PRO A 377 -8.41 21.95 -10.01
N ALA A 378 -9.25 21.01 -9.59
CA ALA A 378 -9.70 19.89 -10.42
C ALA A 378 -10.93 20.25 -11.29
N VAL A 379 -11.71 21.27 -10.90
CA VAL A 379 -12.83 21.83 -11.68
C VAL A 379 -12.32 22.85 -12.69
N ASP A 380 -11.38 23.70 -12.28
CA ASP A 380 -10.74 24.74 -13.12
C ASP A 380 -9.88 24.13 -14.25
N GLY A 381 -9.63 22.83 -14.20
CA GLY A 381 -8.89 22.10 -15.23
C GLY A 381 -7.37 22.07 -15.05
N SER A 382 -6.89 22.43 -13.87
CA SER A 382 -5.48 22.41 -13.48
C SER A 382 -4.94 20.98 -13.23
N CYS A 383 -5.31 20.01 -14.07
CA CYS A 383 -4.86 18.62 -13.95
C CYS A 383 -3.32 18.51 -13.96
N LEU A 384 -2.66 19.35 -14.74
CA LEU A 384 -1.19 19.43 -14.85
C LEU A 384 -0.51 20.17 -13.69
N ASP A 385 -1.28 20.74 -12.75
CA ASP A 385 -0.72 21.26 -11.50
C ASP A 385 -0.40 20.13 -10.52
N CYS A 386 -1.19 19.05 -10.52
CA CYS A 386 -0.94 17.86 -9.70
C CYS A 386 -0.23 16.73 -10.45
N HIS A 387 -0.55 16.49 -11.72
CA HIS A 387 -0.16 15.27 -12.45
C HIS A 387 0.89 15.49 -13.55
N THR A 388 1.56 14.39 -13.92
CA THR A 388 2.57 14.30 -14.97
C THR A 388 2.13 13.27 -16.02
N PRO A 389 1.55 13.67 -17.17
CA PRO A 389 0.83 12.76 -18.07
C PRO A 389 1.71 11.78 -18.85
N HIS A 390 3.04 11.85 -18.70
CA HIS A 390 4.01 10.86 -19.21
C HIS A 390 4.43 9.88 -18.09
N GLY A 391 4.93 10.41 -16.97
CA GLY A 391 5.27 9.63 -15.79
C GLY A 391 6.08 10.36 -14.71
N SER A 392 5.93 9.88 -13.47
CA SER A 392 6.70 10.29 -12.30
C SER A 392 7.15 9.08 -11.46
N SER A 393 7.94 9.35 -10.43
CA SER A 393 8.37 8.36 -9.44
C SER A 393 7.32 8.11 -8.35
N PHE A 394 6.18 8.79 -8.39
CA PHE A 394 5.15 8.83 -7.33
C PHE A 394 3.85 8.19 -7.82
N ASP A 395 3.03 7.65 -6.92
CA ASP A 395 1.80 6.97 -7.32
C ASP A 395 0.80 7.92 -7.99
N ARG A 396 -0.04 7.37 -8.88
CA ARG A 396 -1.06 8.14 -9.63
C ARG A 396 -0.47 9.33 -10.42
N LEU A 397 0.78 9.22 -10.88
CA LEU A 397 1.44 10.21 -11.73
C LEU A 397 1.64 11.59 -11.08
N THR A 398 1.60 11.72 -9.74
CA THR A 398 1.75 13.04 -9.09
C THR A 398 3.15 13.62 -9.27
N LYS A 399 3.28 14.96 -9.31
CA LYS A 399 4.58 15.66 -9.44
C LYS A 399 5.57 15.30 -8.32
N THR A 400 5.08 15.33 -7.08
CA THR A 400 5.82 14.98 -5.86
C THR A 400 4.98 14.01 -5.00
N ASN A 401 5.47 13.65 -3.82
CA ASN A 401 4.72 12.88 -2.84
C ASN A 401 3.49 13.67 -2.34
N ARG A 402 2.47 12.97 -1.85
CA ARG A 402 1.16 13.59 -1.60
C ARG A 402 1.14 14.58 -0.43
N LEU A 403 2.04 14.43 0.54
CA LEU A 403 2.15 15.35 1.67
C LEU A 403 2.69 16.71 1.20
N ASP A 404 3.79 16.71 0.46
CA ASP A 404 4.36 17.94 -0.09
C ASP A 404 3.45 18.57 -1.14
N LEU A 405 2.85 17.77 -2.04
CA LEU A 405 1.94 18.26 -3.08
C LEU A 405 0.72 18.98 -2.49
N CYS A 406 0.06 18.38 -1.48
CA CYS A 406 -1.02 19.06 -0.78
C CYS A 406 -0.49 20.27 0.02
N GLY A 407 0.75 20.20 0.52
CA GLY A 407 1.43 21.30 1.21
C GLY A 407 1.81 22.48 0.31
N GLU A 408 1.82 22.36 -1.02
CA GLU A 408 2.01 23.50 -1.92
C GLU A 408 0.86 24.54 -1.81
N CYS A 409 -0.33 24.12 -1.35
CA CYS A 409 -1.48 25.01 -1.14
C CYS A 409 -2.12 24.94 0.26
N HIS A 410 -2.01 23.81 0.98
CA HIS A 410 -2.64 23.59 2.29
C HIS A 410 -1.60 23.59 3.42
N ASP A 411 -1.17 24.75 3.90
CA ASP A 411 -0.15 24.90 4.96
C ASP A 411 -0.44 24.12 6.26
N GLN A 412 -1.71 23.82 6.54
CA GLN A 412 -2.12 22.99 7.67
C GLN A 412 -1.52 21.57 7.63
N THR A 413 -1.17 21.05 6.44
CA THR A 413 -0.44 19.78 6.28
C THR A 413 0.96 19.83 6.93
N LYS A 414 1.71 20.91 6.66
CA LYS A 414 3.04 21.19 7.25
C LYS A 414 2.92 21.32 8.77
N ARG A 415 1.86 21.98 9.26
CA ARG A 415 1.57 22.11 10.69
C ARG A 415 1.33 20.76 11.37
N TRP A 416 0.56 19.85 10.76
CA TRP A 416 0.35 18.50 11.33
C TRP A 416 1.67 17.73 11.51
N MET A 417 2.66 17.92 10.64
CA MET A 417 3.94 17.20 10.69
C MET A 417 4.86 17.60 11.85
N VAL A 418 4.58 18.70 12.56
CA VAL A 418 5.35 19.13 13.74
C VAL A 418 4.62 18.91 15.08
N GLN A 419 3.41 18.35 15.06
CA GLN A 419 2.67 18.03 16.28
C GLN A 419 3.14 16.71 16.92
N LYS A 420 2.93 16.57 18.23
CA LYS A 420 3.50 15.45 19.02
C LYS A 420 2.93 14.08 18.69
N ASP A 421 1.66 14.01 18.29
CA ASP A 421 0.97 12.78 17.91
C ASP A 421 0.35 12.96 16.52
N ILE A 422 0.69 12.08 15.58
CA ILE A 422 0.36 12.22 14.16
C ILE A 422 -0.25 10.90 13.69
N HIS A 423 -1.45 10.97 13.13
CA HIS A 423 -2.17 9.80 12.69
C HIS A 423 -1.38 9.09 11.58
N ALA A 424 -1.18 7.77 11.72
CA ALA A 424 -0.27 7.00 10.89
C ALA A 424 -0.49 7.15 9.36
N PRO A 425 -1.73 7.18 8.83
CA PRO A 425 -1.96 7.42 7.40
C PRO A 425 -1.44 8.78 6.94
N ILE A 426 -1.63 9.84 7.74
CA ILE A 426 -1.19 11.20 7.39
C ILE A 426 0.34 11.30 7.42
N LYS A 427 0.98 10.66 8.42
CA LYS A 427 2.44 10.52 8.48
C LYS A 427 3.03 9.71 7.30
N ALA A 428 2.22 8.84 6.68
CA ALA A 428 2.56 8.09 5.48
C ALA A 428 2.16 8.78 4.16
N GLY A 429 1.58 9.99 4.20
CA GLY A 429 1.08 10.70 3.02
C GLY A 429 -0.18 10.09 2.39
N GLN A 430 -0.86 9.19 3.10
CA GLN A 430 -2.02 8.42 2.62
C GLN A 430 -3.34 9.22 2.67
N CYS A 431 -3.29 10.52 2.37
CA CYS A 431 -4.45 11.43 2.38
C CYS A 431 -5.61 10.90 1.52
N SER A 432 -5.30 10.21 0.42
CA SER A 432 -6.28 9.66 -0.51
C SER A 432 -7.04 8.43 -0.01
N GLU A 433 -6.72 7.84 1.15
CA GLU A 433 -7.53 6.77 1.73
C GLU A 433 -8.81 7.32 2.39
N CYS A 434 -8.74 8.54 2.95
CA CYS A 434 -9.89 9.26 3.51
C CYS A 434 -10.54 10.21 2.50
N HIS A 435 -9.79 10.81 1.58
CA HIS A 435 -10.26 11.86 0.66
C HIS A 435 -10.24 11.46 -0.83
N ASP A 436 -11.13 12.05 -1.64
CA ASP A 436 -10.98 12.13 -3.11
C ASP A 436 -10.56 13.54 -3.51
N ALA A 437 -9.34 13.68 -4.03
CA ALA A 437 -8.73 14.97 -4.38
C ALA A 437 -9.36 15.69 -5.58
N HIS A 438 -10.41 15.14 -6.20
CA HIS A 438 -11.17 15.78 -7.29
C HIS A 438 -12.57 16.21 -6.84
N GLY A 439 -13.26 15.38 -6.05
CA GLY A 439 -14.60 15.67 -5.54
C GLY A 439 -15.28 14.48 -4.87
N SER A 440 -16.18 14.76 -3.94
CA SER A 440 -16.96 13.72 -3.23
C SER A 440 -18.38 14.21 -2.86
N PRO A 441 -19.30 13.29 -2.53
CA PRO A 441 -20.59 13.66 -1.95
C PRO A 441 -20.50 14.33 -0.57
N GLN A 442 -19.37 14.26 0.14
CA GLN A 442 -19.21 14.76 1.50
C GLN A 442 -18.35 16.04 1.59
N ALA A 443 -18.66 16.87 2.58
CA ALA A 443 -17.86 18.06 2.90
C ALA A 443 -16.42 17.65 3.26
N GLY A 444 -15.45 18.53 2.95
CA GLY A 444 -14.03 18.23 3.15
C GLY A 444 -13.47 17.15 2.20
N LEU A 445 -14.18 16.85 1.10
CA LEU A 445 -13.75 15.88 0.07
C LEU A 445 -13.63 14.43 0.58
N LEU A 446 -14.35 14.07 1.65
CA LEU A 446 -14.28 12.76 2.29
C LEU A 446 -14.94 11.65 1.46
N ARG A 447 -14.38 10.45 1.43
CA ARG A 447 -14.92 9.28 0.70
C ARG A 447 -16.17 8.66 1.33
N GLY A 448 -16.61 9.16 2.48
CA GLY A 448 -17.70 8.64 3.29
C GLY A 448 -17.95 9.52 4.50
N ALA A 449 -18.88 9.13 5.37
CA ALA A 449 -19.13 9.85 6.63
C ALA A 449 -17.88 9.80 7.54
N PRO A 450 -17.51 10.88 8.26
CA PRO A 450 -16.23 10.98 8.96
C PRO A 450 -15.91 9.79 9.87
N ASN A 451 -16.83 9.45 10.77
CA ASN A 451 -16.63 8.35 11.72
C ASN A 451 -16.73 6.95 11.07
N ALA A 452 -17.51 6.81 9.99
CA ALA A 452 -17.54 5.56 9.23
C ALA A 452 -16.21 5.29 8.52
N LEU A 453 -15.50 6.33 8.07
CA LEU A 453 -14.14 6.20 7.54
C LEU A 453 -13.17 5.71 8.62
N CYS A 454 -13.22 6.22 9.86
CA CYS A 454 -12.39 5.69 10.95
C CYS A 454 -12.55 4.17 11.13
N LEU A 455 -13.78 3.64 11.06
CA LEU A 455 -14.07 2.22 11.23
C LEU A 455 -13.68 1.32 10.04
N THR A 456 -13.27 1.88 8.90
CA THR A 456 -12.65 1.09 7.81
C THR A 456 -11.34 0.44 8.25
N CYS A 457 -10.55 1.14 9.07
CA CYS A 457 -9.30 0.65 9.65
C CYS A 457 -9.48 0.22 11.12
N HIS A 458 -10.28 0.93 11.90
CA HIS A 458 -10.45 0.72 13.34
C HIS A 458 -11.63 -0.18 13.72
N LYS A 459 -12.14 -0.99 12.78
CA LYS A 459 -13.27 -1.92 12.96
C LYS A 459 -13.17 -2.77 14.24
N ALA A 460 -11.97 -3.26 14.55
CA ALA A 460 -11.69 -4.06 15.74
C ALA A 460 -11.79 -3.30 17.09
N LEU A 461 -12.02 -1.98 17.09
CA LEU A 461 -12.35 -1.25 18.31
C LEU A 461 -13.83 -1.42 18.72
N VAL A 462 -14.73 -1.57 17.74
CA VAL A 462 -16.17 -1.75 17.98
C VAL A 462 -16.60 -3.22 17.90
N GLU A 463 -15.91 -4.05 17.12
CA GLU A 463 -16.18 -5.49 17.05
C GLU A 463 -15.63 -6.26 18.26
N GLY A 464 -16.35 -7.31 18.67
CA GLY A 464 -16.15 -8.01 19.95
C GLY A 464 -16.49 -7.12 21.16
N GLY A 465 -16.66 -7.72 22.35
CA GLY A 465 -17.00 -6.98 23.58
C GLY A 465 -18.44 -7.15 24.08
N GLU A 466 -19.07 -8.29 23.79
CA GLU A 466 -20.33 -8.68 24.44
C GLU A 466 -20.18 -8.64 25.98
N GLY A 467 -21.15 -8.05 26.68
CA GLY A 467 -21.08 -7.85 28.13
C GLY A 467 -20.24 -6.65 28.59
N MET A 468 -19.67 -5.84 27.69
CA MET A 468 -19.03 -4.57 28.04
C MET A 468 -20.06 -3.43 28.05
N ILE A 469 -19.89 -2.51 29.01
CA ILE A 469 -20.58 -1.22 29.07
C ILE A 469 -19.84 -0.25 28.15
N ASN A 470 -20.51 0.24 27.12
CA ASN A 470 -19.98 1.27 26.23
C ASN A 470 -20.15 2.67 26.83
N HIS A 471 -19.29 3.60 26.43
CA HIS A 471 -19.49 5.03 26.65
C HIS A 471 -20.38 5.60 25.54
N ALA A 472 -21.35 6.47 25.85
CA ALA A 472 -22.34 6.93 24.88
C ALA A 472 -21.76 7.56 23.58
N PRO A 473 -20.68 8.38 23.61
CA PRO A 473 -20.05 8.86 22.37
C PRO A 473 -19.42 7.73 21.54
N PHE A 474 -18.93 6.67 22.19
CA PHE A 474 -18.32 5.52 21.52
C PHE A 474 -19.38 4.57 20.92
N GLU A 475 -20.51 4.39 21.63
CA GLU A 475 -21.68 3.67 21.14
C GLU A 475 -22.33 4.37 19.94
N GLY A 476 -22.45 5.70 19.99
CA GLY A 476 -22.84 6.54 18.85
C GLY A 476 -21.77 6.67 17.76
N GLN A 477 -20.62 6.01 17.90
CA GLN A 477 -19.46 6.04 17.00
C GLN A 477 -18.90 7.45 16.73
N SER A 478 -19.16 8.43 17.60
CA SER A 478 -18.73 9.83 17.48
C SER A 478 -17.25 10.02 17.86
N CYS A 479 -16.33 9.40 17.12
CA CYS A 479 -14.89 9.47 17.38
C CYS A 479 -14.35 10.92 17.31
N ASP A 480 -14.88 11.72 16.38
CA ASP A 480 -14.54 13.12 16.18
C ASP A 480 -14.95 14.07 17.32
N ALA A 481 -15.83 13.65 18.23
CA ALA A 481 -16.16 14.41 19.44
C ALA A 481 -14.98 14.54 20.42
N CYS A 482 -14.05 13.58 20.42
CA CYS A 482 -12.89 13.56 21.30
C CYS A 482 -11.54 13.52 20.56
N HIS A 483 -11.51 13.11 19.28
CA HIS A 483 -10.27 12.91 18.52
C HIS A 483 -10.21 13.75 17.24
N THR A 484 -9.02 14.28 16.92
CA THR A 484 -8.70 14.89 15.63
C THR A 484 -8.18 13.80 14.67
N PRO A 485 -8.74 13.66 13.45
CA PRO A 485 -8.39 12.56 12.55
C PRO A 485 -7.01 12.71 11.87
N HIS A 486 -6.29 13.81 12.10
CA HIS A 486 -5.03 14.12 11.43
C HIS A 486 -3.81 14.09 12.35
N ALA A 487 -3.75 15.01 13.33
CA ALA A 487 -2.66 15.15 14.28
C ALA A 487 -3.14 15.98 15.49
N SER A 488 -2.41 15.86 16.61
CA SER A 488 -2.61 16.63 17.84
C SER A 488 -1.31 16.79 18.64
N ASP A 489 -1.26 17.81 19.50
CA ASP A 489 -0.25 17.92 20.55
C ASP A 489 -0.61 17.15 21.83
N HIS A 490 -1.77 16.49 21.82
CA HIS A 490 -2.30 15.64 22.88
C HIS A 490 -2.30 14.16 22.45
N LYS A 491 -1.73 13.31 23.31
CA LYS A 491 -1.56 11.87 23.10
C LYS A 491 -2.90 11.16 22.86
N GLY A 492 -2.92 10.23 21.92
CA GLY A 492 -4.15 9.56 21.47
C GLY A 492 -4.94 10.41 20.49
N LEU A 493 -4.30 11.38 19.82
CA LEU A 493 -4.95 12.33 18.89
C LEU A 493 -6.12 13.10 19.52
N LEU A 494 -6.10 13.36 20.83
CA LEU A 494 -7.21 14.06 21.51
C LEU A 494 -7.35 15.50 20.97
N SER A 495 -8.58 16.02 20.90
CA SER A 495 -8.88 17.37 20.42
C SER A 495 -8.33 18.49 21.32
N GLY A 496 -8.04 18.20 22.59
CA GLY A 496 -7.45 19.10 23.58
C GLY A 496 -6.91 18.37 24.80
N PRO A 497 -6.58 19.09 25.90
CA PRO A 497 -6.27 18.51 27.20
C PRO A 497 -7.40 17.59 27.70
N MET A 498 -7.07 16.41 28.24
CA MET A 498 -8.09 15.38 28.53
C MET A 498 -9.08 15.81 29.63
N ASN A 499 -8.66 16.65 30.57
CA ASN A 499 -9.54 17.31 31.54
C ASN A 499 -10.57 18.25 30.88
N GLU A 500 -10.20 18.95 29.80
CA GLU A 500 -11.10 19.83 29.05
C GLU A 500 -12.03 19.01 28.15
N VAL A 501 -11.49 18.02 27.42
CA VAL A 501 -12.28 17.12 26.55
C VAL A 501 -13.33 16.34 27.35
N CYS A 502 -13.00 15.84 28.53
CA CYS A 502 -13.98 15.19 29.41
C CYS A 502 -14.88 16.20 30.14
N GLY A 503 -14.31 17.33 30.59
CA GLY A 503 -15.05 18.38 31.31
C GLY A 503 -16.14 19.06 30.47
N ALA A 504 -15.99 19.09 29.15
CA ALA A 504 -16.99 19.60 28.20
C ALA A 504 -18.32 18.82 28.19
N CYS A 505 -18.38 17.64 28.79
CA CYS A 505 -19.61 16.85 28.97
C CYS A 505 -19.83 16.36 30.42
N HIS A 506 -18.79 16.33 31.25
CA HIS A 506 -18.86 15.88 32.64
C HIS A 506 -18.52 17.02 33.61
N GLU A 507 -19.51 17.89 33.87
CA GLU A 507 -19.38 19.08 34.73
C GLU A 507 -18.76 18.78 36.12
N SER A 508 -19.08 17.62 36.68
CA SER A 508 -18.60 17.16 38.00
C SER A 508 -17.08 17.01 38.09
N ILE A 509 -16.39 16.71 36.99
CA ILE A 509 -14.92 16.72 36.91
C ILE A 509 -14.37 18.01 36.27
N GLY A 510 -15.19 18.75 35.52
CA GLY A 510 -14.85 20.04 34.93
C GLY A 510 -14.47 21.12 35.95
N GLY A 511 -15.11 21.15 37.14
CA GLY A 511 -14.60 21.92 38.27
C GLY A 511 -15.58 22.37 39.34
N ASP A 512 -15.95 21.51 40.32
CA ASP A 512 -16.64 21.99 41.54
C ASP A 512 -15.76 22.99 42.31
N THR A 513 -16.17 24.26 42.34
CA THR A 513 -15.49 25.35 43.04
C THR A 513 -15.61 25.25 44.56
N ALA A 514 -16.49 24.39 45.09
CA ALA A 514 -16.59 24.07 46.51
C ALA A 514 -15.72 22.87 46.94
N ALA A 515 -14.97 22.25 46.02
CA ALA A 515 -14.08 21.14 46.35
C ALA A 515 -12.83 21.61 47.12
N VAL A 516 -12.73 21.22 48.39
CA VAL A 516 -11.61 21.49 49.31
C VAL A 516 -10.46 20.52 49.08
N SER A 517 -10.71 19.31 48.56
CA SER A 517 -9.66 18.39 48.11
C SER A 517 -10.00 17.74 46.77
N ARG A 518 -8.96 17.42 46.00
CA ARG A 518 -9.02 16.84 44.66
C ARG A 518 -7.96 15.75 44.53
N HIS A 519 -8.29 14.67 43.82
CA HIS A 519 -7.38 13.55 43.64
C HIS A 519 -6.31 13.91 42.60
N GLN A 520 -5.03 13.65 42.89
CA GLN A 520 -3.93 14.14 42.05
C GLN A 520 -4.03 13.69 40.58
N PRO A 521 -4.36 12.42 40.25
CA PRO A 521 -4.65 12.01 38.87
C PRO A 521 -5.78 12.78 38.15
N VAL A 522 -6.68 13.46 38.85
CA VAL A 522 -7.69 14.35 38.24
C VAL A 522 -7.11 15.74 37.97
N LEU A 523 -6.29 16.27 38.88
CA LEU A 523 -5.54 17.51 38.67
C LEU A 523 -4.54 17.39 37.51
N ASP A 524 -3.88 16.24 37.39
CA ASP A 524 -2.96 15.91 36.29
C ASP A 524 -3.67 15.63 34.95
N GLY A 525 -5.01 15.63 34.93
CA GLY A 525 -5.81 15.25 33.76
C GLY A 525 -5.64 13.80 33.31
N ASN A 526 -5.20 12.90 34.19
CA ASN A 526 -4.90 11.49 33.91
C ASN A 526 -6.12 10.56 34.12
N CYS A 527 -7.28 10.94 33.58
CA CYS A 527 -8.52 10.16 33.66
C CYS A 527 -8.35 8.70 33.20
N THR A 528 -7.50 8.44 32.19
CA THR A 528 -7.19 7.09 31.69
C THR A 528 -6.34 6.21 32.60
N GLY A 529 -5.88 6.73 33.75
CA GLY A 529 -5.33 5.90 34.82
C GLY A 529 -6.39 5.03 35.48
N CYS A 530 -7.61 5.56 35.63
CA CYS A 530 -8.73 4.89 36.32
C CYS A 530 -9.87 4.45 35.40
N HIS A 531 -10.09 5.13 34.27
CA HIS A 531 -11.21 4.88 33.35
C HIS A 531 -10.76 4.47 31.94
N GLN A 532 -11.59 3.67 31.26
CA GLN A 532 -11.44 3.26 29.86
C GLN A 532 -12.52 3.97 29.03
N PRO A 533 -12.26 5.17 28.48
CA PRO A 533 -13.28 6.12 28.00
C PRO A 533 -14.07 5.70 26.75
N HIS A 534 -13.85 4.48 26.24
CA HIS A 534 -14.61 3.89 25.14
C HIS A 534 -15.61 2.84 25.64
N ARG A 535 -15.14 1.87 26.45
CA ARG A 535 -15.93 0.78 27.03
C ARG A 535 -15.16 0.03 28.11
N SER A 536 -15.85 -0.57 29.08
CA SER A 536 -15.26 -1.48 30.06
C SER A 536 -16.24 -2.60 30.45
N ALA A 537 -15.73 -3.70 31.00
CA ALA A 537 -16.57 -4.73 31.64
C ALA A 537 -17.11 -4.30 33.03
N MET A 538 -16.76 -3.08 33.50
CA MET A 538 -17.11 -2.58 34.84
C MET A 538 -17.84 -1.24 34.78
N ALA A 539 -18.78 -1.06 35.72
CA ALA A 539 -19.55 0.17 35.88
C ALA A 539 -18.63 1.38 36.12
N GLY A 540 -19.08 2.58 35.71
CA GLY A 540 -18.25 3.78 35.72
C GLY A 540 -17.05 3.74 34.74
N LEU A 541 -17.04 2.78 33.81
CA LEU A 541 -15.96 2.56 32.84
C LEU A 541 -14.59 2.29 33.48
N LEU A 542 -14.53 1.77 34.71
CA LEU A 542 -13.28 1.58 35.45
C LEU A 542 -12.31 0.58 34.79
N LEU A 543 -11.00 0.70 35.07
CA LEU A 543 -9.97 -0.23 34.57
C LEU A 543 -9.95 -1.58 35.30
N ASP A 544 -10.27 -1.57 36.60
CA ASP A 544 -10.40 -2.72 37.49
C ASP A 544 -11.43 -2.36 38.58
N LYS A 545 -11.78 -3.29 39.46
CA LYS A 545 -12.60 -3.04 40.65
C LYS A 545 -11.94 -1.98 41.54
N PRO A 546 -12.71 -1.21 42.35
CA PRO A 546 -12.16 -0.09 43.14
C PRO A 546 -10.92 -0.45 43.97
N ASN A 547 -10.91 -1.59 44.66
CA ASN A 547 -9.82 -1.95 45.58
C ASN A 547 -8.49 -2.25 44.87
N PRO A 548 -8.40 -3.21 43.91
CA PRO A 548 -7.16 -3.41 43.16
C PRO A 548 -6.75 -2.18 42.35
N LEU A 549 -7.71 -1.35 41.90
CA LEU A 549 -7.42 -0.10 41.20
C LEU A 549 -6.76 0.94 42.13
N CYS A 550 -7.33 1.22 43.30
CA CYS A 550 -6.73 2.14 44.28
C CYS A 550 -5.39 1.62 44.81
N LEU A 551 -5.31 0.33 45.17
CA LEU A 551 -4.09 -0.33 45.65
C LEU A 551 -3.08 -0.65 44.52
N SER A 552 -3.31 -0.17 43.29
CA SER A 552 -2.29 -0.12 42.22
C SER A 552 -1.43 1.16 42.28
N CYS A 553 -1.83 2.15 43.07
CA CYS A 553 -1.05 3.37 43.34
C CYS A 553 -0.80 3.63 44.84
N HIS A 554 -1.75 3.25 45.71
CA HIS A 554 -1.61 3.37 47.16
C HIS A 554 -0.88 2.16 47.78
N ASP A 555 0.36 1.90 47.33
CA ASP A 555 1.19 0.79 47.80
C ASP A 555 1.53 0.87 49.30
N GLU A 556 1.50 2.06 49.92
CA GLU A 556 1.71 2.23 51.37
C GLU A 556 0.54 1.64 52.18
N ILE A 557 -0.70 1.95 51.81
CA ILE A 557 -1.92 1.41 52.44
C ILE A 557 -1.94 -0.12 52.28
N LYS A 558 -1.63 -0.62 51.07
CA LYS A 558 -1.51 -2.04 50.74
C LYS A 558 -0.47 -2.78 51.59
N GLN A 559 0.65 -2.14 51.92
CA GLN A 559 1.66 -2.70 52.82
C GLN A 559 1.21 -2.70 54.29
N ALA A 560 0.54 -1.63 54.74
CA ALA A 560 -0.06 -1.58 56.07
C ALA A 560 -1.14 -2.67 56.24
N MET A 561 -2.02 -2.84 55.25
CA MET A 561 -3.02 -3.91 55.19
C MET A 561 -2.43 -5.33 55.25
N ALA A 562 -1.18 -5.50 54.81
CA ALA A 562 -0.48 -6.79 54.83
C ALA A 562 0.31 -7.06 56.12
N SER A 563 0.39 -6.10 57.05
CA SER A 563 1.29 -6.17 58.22
C SER A 563 0.71 -5.72 59.55
N GLY A 564 -0.51 -5.14 59.57
CA GLY A 564 -1.18 -4.67 60.79
C GLY A 564 -2.60 -5.23 60.98
N THR A 565 -3.27 -4.79 62.05
CA THR A 565 -4.72 -4.94 62.21
C THR A 565 -5.42 -3.99 61.26
N VAL A 566 -6.20 -4.53 60.31
CA VAL A 566 -6.87 -3.77 59.25
C VAL A 566 -8.27 -3.38 59.71
N HIS A 567 -8.69 -2.15 59.41
CA HIS A 567 -10.04 -1.70 59.70
C HIS A 567 -11.06 -2.48 58.85
N ALA A 568 -12.22 -2.87 59.43
CA ALA A 568 -13.17 -3.75 58.76
C ALA A 568 -13.63 -3.27 57.37
N PRO A 569 -13.99 -1.98 57.14
CA PRO A 569 -14.34 -1.49 55.81
C PRO A 569 -13.22 -1.62 54.76
N LEU A 570 -11.95 -1.65 55.18
CA LEU A 570 -10.82 -1.93 54.26
C LEU A 570 -10.61 -3.42 54.01
N THR A 571 -10.99 -4.29 54.97
CA THR A 571 -10.94 -5.75 54.81
C THR A 571 -11.99 -6.23 53.81
N ASP A 572 -13.22 -5.71 53.90
CA ASP A 572 -14.27 -5.92 52.89
C ASP A 572 -13.93 -5.22 51.56
N GLY A 573 -13.13 -4.16 51.64
CA GLY A 573 -12.71 -3.36 50.50
C GLY A 573 -13.86 -2.48 50.00
N ASP A 574 -14.30 -1.56 50.84
CA ASP A 574 -15.12 -0.42 50.43
C ASP A 574 -14.38 0.89 50.70
N CYS A 575 -13.39 1.19 49.85
CA CYS A 575 -12.72 2.48 49.86
C CYS A 575 -13.68 3.65 49.55
N LEU A 576 -14.84 3.39 48.93
CA LEU A 576 -15.75 4.41 48.42
C LEU A 576 -16.81 4.84 49.46
N ALA A 577 -17.08 4.01 50.47
CA ALA A 577 -17.83 4.42 51.67
C ALA A 577 -17.18 5.64 52.36
N CYS A 578 -15.84 5.67 52.41
CA CYS A 578 -15.07 6.74 53.04
C CYS A 578 -14.50 7.79 52.06
N HIS A 579 -14.20 7.46 50.80
CA HIS A 579 -13.55 8.40 49.88
C HIS A 579 -14.31 8.66 48.56
N ALA A 580 -14.43 9.95 48.22
CA ALA A 580 -14.85 10.43 46.91
C ALA A 580 -13.63 10.49 45.94
N PRO A 581 -13.52 9.60 44.93
CA PRO A 581 -12.26 9.34 44.21
C PRO A 581 -11.83 10.43 43.21
N HIS A 582 -12.62 11.50 43.04
CA HIS A 582 -12.28 12.62 42.16
C HIS A 582 -12.05 13.92 42.94
N SER A 583 -13.01 14.31 43.78
CA SER A 583 -12.99 15.55 44.55
C SER A 583 -13.97 15.50 45.72
N SER A 584 -13.66 16.20 46.81
CA SER A 584 -14.55 16.36 47.96
C SER A 584 -14.54 17.79 48.51
N ARG A 585 -15.63 18.15 49.19
CA ARG A 585 -15.76 19.37 50.02
C ARG A 585 -15.07 19.24 51.38
N PHE A 586 -14.54 18.06 51.70
CA PHE A 586 -13.78 17.76 52.91
C PHE A 586 -12.30 17.49 52.60
N THR A 587 -11.45 17.49 53.62
CA THR A 587 -10.02 17.14 53.48
C THR A 587 -9.84 15.66 53.14
N THR A 588 -8.67 15.29 52.58
CA THR A 588 -8.29 13.88 52.29
C THR A 588 -9.37 13.07 51.54
N LEU A 589 -10.12 13.74 50.64
CA LEU A 589 -11.18 13.16 49.81
C LEU A 589 -12.31 12.45 50.57
N LEU A 590 -12.53 12.74 51.86
CA LEU A 590 -13.57 12.07 52.65
C LEU A 590 -14.99 12.34 52.11
N THR A 591 -15.95 11.43 52.30
CA THR A 591 -17.35 11.65 51.88
C THR A 591 -18.13 12.54 52.88
N ALA A 592 -17.70 12.55 54.14
CA ALA A 592 -18.17 13.45 55.20
C ALA A 592 -17.00 14.21 55.88
N ASP A 593 -17.31 15.08 56.85
CA ASP A 593 -16.33 15.58 57.80
C ASP A 593 -15.87 14.47 58.76
N VAL A 594 -14.75 14.65 59.47
CA VAL A 594 -14.09 13.53 60.18
C VAL A 594 -14.97 12.86 61.24
N PRO A 595 -15.63 13.59 62.16
CA PRO A 595 -16.55 12.98 63.11
C PRO A 595 -17.71 12.31 62.37
N GLY A 596 -18.36 13.01 61.43
CA GLY A 596 -19.47 12.47 60.64
C GLY A 596 -19.12 11.16 59.92
N GLN A 597 -17.93 11.07 59.33
CA GLN A 597 -17.43 9.90 58.61
C GLN A 597 -17.23 8.67 59.50
N CYS A 598 -16.77 8.85 60.74
CA CYS A 598 -16.63 7.74 61.69
C CYS A 598 -17.99 7.36 62.31
N LEU A 599 -18.84 8.36 62.59
CA LEU A 599 -20.13 8.18 63.24
C LEU A 599 -21.22 7.57 62.32
N THR A 600 -20.95 7.34 61.03
CA THR A 600 -21.81 6.48 60.19
C THR A 600 -21.83 5.02 60.66
N CYS A 601 -20.78 4.58 61.35
CA CYS A 601 -20.57 3.18 61.75
C CYS A 601 -20.28 2.98 63.25
N HIS A 602 -19.88 4.03 63.97
CA HIS A 602 -19.55 3.96 65.41
C HIS A 602 -20.48 4.84 66.25
N ASP A 603 -20.98 4.30 67.37
CA ASP A 603 -21.67 5.10 68.38
C ASP A 603 -20.65 5.84 69.26
N GLY A 604 -20.41 7.12 68.93
CA GLY A 604 -19.55 8.00 69.71
C GLY A 604 -20.22 8.59 70.96
N ASP A 605 -21.47 8.25 71.25
CA ASP A 605 -22.21 8.73 72.42
C ASP A 605 -22.43 7.65 73.49
N GLU A 606 -22.09 6.39 73.22
CA GLU A 606 -22.07 5.29 74.19
C GLU A 606 -21.21 5.61 75.43
N SER A 607 -21.66 5.18 76.62
CA SER A 607 -20.91 5.36 77.87
C SER A 607 -19.56 4.63 77.88
N ALA A 608 -19.45 3.47 77.22
CA ALA A 608 -18.19 2.73 77.07
C ALA A 608 -17.20 3.42 76.13
N PHE A 609 -17.70 4.12 75.09
CA PHE A 609 -16.89 5.00 74.25
C PHE A 609 -16.40 6.20 75.06
N LYS A 610 -17.31 6.94 75.69
CA LYS A 610 -17.02 8.15 76.49
C LYS A 610 -16.01 7.91 77.61
N ALA A 611 -16.13 6.79 78.33
CA ALA A 611 -15.18 6.42 79.38
C ALA A 611 -13.72 6.26 78.89
N LYS A 612 -13.51 5.94 77.61
CA LYS A 612 -12.18 5.85 76.98
C LYS A 612 -11.70 7.14 76.33
N HIS A 613 -12.60 8.10 76.12
CA HIS A 613 -12.35 9.35 75.39
C HIS A 613 -12.64 10.60 76.23
N LEU A 614 -12.20 10.61 77.50
CA LEU A 614 -12.30 11.76 78.41
C LEU A 614 -13.73 12.31 78.59
N GLN A 615 -14.73 11.43 78.53
CA GLN A 615 -16.17 11.73 78.57
C GLN A 615 -16.71 12.59 77.39
N LEU A 616 -15.91 12.79 76.34
CA LEU A 616 -16.32 13.52 75.13
C LEU A 616 -17.18 12.64 74.21
N SER A 617 -18.19 13.24 73.58
CA SER A 617 -18.89 12.63 72.45
C SER A 617 -17.94 12.54 71.25
N GLY A 618 -18.01 11.46 70.47
CA GLY A 618 -17.24 11.31 69.22
C GLY A 618 -17.46 12.45 68.23
N SER A 619 -18.61 13.14 68.30
CA SER A 619 -18.91 14.35 67.52
C SER A 619 -17.96 15.53 67.81
N GLN A 620 -17.22 15.49 68.92
CA GLN A 620 -16.33 16.54 69.40
C GLN A 620 -14.85 16.24 69.11
N ILE A 621 -14.53 15.11 68.45
CA ILE A 621 -13.16 14.55 68.35
C ILE A 621 -12.76 14.40 66.88
N ASP A 622 -11.58 14.91 66.49
CA ASP A 622 -10.92 14.52 65.23
C ASP A 622 -10.19 13.19 65.43
N CYS A 623 -10.90 12.08 65.26
CA CYS A 623 -10.43 10.72 65.57
C CYS A 623 -9.07 10.39 64.94
N ARG A 624 -8.76 10.94 63.76
CA ARG A 624 -7.50 10.73 63.03
C ARG A 624 -6.25 11.27 63.74
N LYS A 625 -6.42 12.09 64.80
CA LYS A 625 -5.30 12.58 65.63
C LYS A 625 -4.76 11.52 66.60
N CYS A 626 -5.53 10.45 66.84
CA CYS A 626 -5.17 9.34 67.72
C CYS A 626 -5.20 7.98 67.02
N HIS A 627 -6.03 7.83 65.99
CA HIS A 627 -6.27 6.56 65.29
C HIS A 627 -5.85 6.60 63.82
N ASP A 628 -5.31 5.48 63.31
CA ASP A 628 -5.21 5.21 61.87
C ASP A 628 -6.52 4.57 61.38
N PRO A 629 -7.27 5.20 60.44
CA PRO A 629 -8.55 4.67 59.96
C PRO A 629 -8.42 3.51 58.96
N HIS A 630 -7.19 3.12 58.58
CA HIS A 630 -6.91 2.08 57.59
C HIS A 630 -6.34 0.82 58.24
N ALA A 631 -5.20 0.93 58.90
CA ALA A 631 -4.50 -0.19 59.53
C ALA A 631 -3.51 0.26 60.62
N ALA A 632 -3.50 -0.46 61.74
CA ALA A 632 -2.70 -0.15 62.92
C ALA A 632 -1.91 -1.36 63.43
N LYS A 633 -1.13 -1.17 64.50
CA LYS A 633 -0.41 -2.26 65.18
C LYS A 633 -1.28 -3.01 66.19
N ASP A 634 -2.44 -2.46 66.54
CA ASP A 634 -3.28 -2.88 67.66
C ASP A 634 -4.78 -2.77 67.32
N ALA A 635 -5.62 -3.46 68.09
CA ALA A 635 -7.07 -3.51 67.89
C ALA A 635 -7.82 -2.23 68.33
N GLY A 636 -7.16 -1.28 68.99
CA GLY A 636 -7.65 0.08 69.23
C GLY A 636 -7.38 1.03 68.05
N MET A 637 -6.80 0.52 66.96
CA MET A 637 -6.50 1.28 65.74
C MET A 637 -5.59 2.49 65.97
N THR A 638 -4.65 2.45 66.92
CA THR A 638 -3.86 3.64 67.30
C THR A 638 -2.77 3.98 66.29
N LEU A 639 -2.41 5.27 66.21
CA LEU A 639 -1.33 5.73 65.34
C LEU A 639 0.01 5.05 65.68
N PRO A 640 0.86 4.74 64.68
CA PRO A 640 2.02 3.85 64.86
C PRO A 640 3.16 4.41 65.75
N VAL A 641 3.04 5.65 66.22
CA VAL A 641 3.95 6.32 67.16
C VAL A 641 3.09 7.04 68.21
N ALA A 642 3.24 6.63 69.47
CA ALA A 642 2.58 7.23 70.63
C ALA A 642 3.60 7.44 71.76
N HIS A 643 3.30 8.32 72.72
CA HIS A 643 4.13 8.56 73.90
C HIS A 643 3.68 7.74 75.11
N ASP A 644 4.59 7.42 76.02
CA ASP A 644 4.35 6.46 77.11
C ASP A 644 3.06 6.75 77.92
N PRO A 645 2.75 7.99 78.36
CA PRO A 645 1.48 8.29 79.03
C PRO A 645 0.22 7.91 78.26
N PHE A 646 0.20 8.05 76.93
CA PHE A 646 -0.93 7.66 76.09
C PHE A 646 -1.04 6.13 76.02
N THR A 647 0.08 5.43 75.81
CA THR A 647 0.10 3.96 75.77
C THR A 647 -0.24 3.31 77.11
N GLY A 648 0.03 4.01 78.22
CA GLY A 648 -0.34 3.58 79.57
C GLY A 648 -1.76 3.98 80.01
N GLY A 649 -2.51 4.74 79.19
CA GLY A 649 -3.84 5.26 79.56
C GLY A 649 -3.84 6.34 80.65
N ALA A 650 -2.67 6.90 80.98
CA ALA A 650 -2.50 7.93 82.02
C ALA A 650 -2.85 9.33 81.47
N CYS A 651 -4.09 9.50 81.02
CA CYS A 651 -4.55 10.75 80.41
C CYS A 651 -4.67 11.90 81.42
N ASP A 652 -4.90 11.56 82.69
CA ASP A 652 -4.90 12.46 83.86
C ASP A 652 -3.55 13.17 84.06
N ALA A 653 -2.44 12.59 83.58
CA ALA A 653 -1.13 13.23 83.59
C ALA A 653 -1.02 14.49 82.70
N CYS A 654 -2.00 14.76 81.83
CA CYS A 654 -2.03 15.90 80.92
C CYS A 654 -3.41 16.56 80.76
N HIS A 655 -4.51 15.91 81.15
CA HIS A 655 -5.88 16.40 80.99
C HIS A 655 -6.60 16.49 82.34
N GLU A 656 -7.04 17.70 82.70
CA GLU A 656 -7.90 17.92 83.86
C GLU A 656 -9.29 17.30 83.62
N THR A 657 -9.56 16.16 84.27
CA THR A 657 -10.90 15.55 84.26
C THR A 657 -11.86 16.37 85.11
N ALA A 658 -13.03 16.74 84.56
CA ALA A 658 -14.08 17.43 85.30
C ALA A 658 -14.52 16.61 86.54
N PRO A 659 -14.83 17.26 87.68
CA PRO A 659 -14.90 16.60 88.97
C PRO A 659 -16.09 15.64 89.12
N GLU A 660 -15.80 14.46 89.67
CA GLU A 660 -16.79 13.43 90.00
C GLU A 660 -17.72 13.88 91.16
N PRO A 661 -19.05 13.66 91.08
CA PRO A 661 -19.99 14.25 92.02
C PRO A 661 -20.04 13.54 93.38
N LEU A 662 -19.34 14.14 94.36
CA LEU A 662 -19.58 14.11 95.81
C LEU A 662 -20.38 12.91 96.38
N ARG A 663 -19.67 12.04 97.12
CA ARG A 663 -20.27 11.37 98.28
C ARG A 663 -19.47 11.62 99.55
N GLN A 664 -20.19 11.87 100.64
CA GLN A 664 -19.68 12.43 101.89
C GLN A 664 -19.19 11.35 102.86
N GLU A 665 -18.17 11.72 103.64
CA GLU A 665 -17.82 11.30 105.01
C GLU A 665 -18.11 9.87 105.51
N GLY A 666 -17.06 9.15 105.95
CA GLY A 666 -17.17 7.75 106.42
C GLY A 666 -16.39 7.32 107.68
N LYS A 667 -15.71 8.23 108.39
CA LYS A 667 -15.07 8.05 109.73
C LYS A 667 -14.43 6.69 110.08
N ARG A 668 -13.10 6.65 110.19
CA ARG A 668 -12.40 6.58 111.50
C ARG A 668 -10.92 6.91 111.37
#